data_AF-A0A661UPH5-F1
#
_entry.id   AF-A0A661UPH5-F1
#
_cell.length_a   1.000
_cell.length_b   1.000
_cell.length_c   1.000
_cell.angle_alpha   90.00
_cell.angle_beta   90.00
_cell.angle_gamma   90.00
#
_symmetry.space_group_name_H-M   'P 1'
#
loop_
_entity.id
_entity.type
_entity.pdbx_description
1 polymer ?
#
loop_
_entity_poly.entity_id
_entity_poly.type
_entity_poly.pdbx_seq_one_letter_code
_entity_poly.pdbx_strand_id
1 'polypeptide(L)'
;MFIMMKKTFFLLLLLILIPVLNAKWIDIESNRGQELFDHSSSGKEYTEVNFSLNGYNIETISENEIDYQKISYWKEGNSLEIGKPDLPKFTKLISIPNEGTVSFEIINTEEEIVRNITIYPTQELQSESNEKPFKFVIDADYYDNGSIFPTNIVEIGEPVIMRDQRVVSISINPFQYDARDNTLRIVTNVDMAVNTTGRGGINPKTHDKKISRFFEPLYRSSILNYDSIIERDVEYQDASYLFIYPNNASLLTNLEYLTDWKHQKGFNVTLASTADTGTSTTSIKNYIQDAYDTWEDPPEFVCLVGDAGGSYNIPTFTETWSWYNGEGDHPYAQLEGNDVLEDVFLGRISISSIPDLQTYVAKVLGYEKEPYMDETDWYDSSVMIGDPSHSGPSTIFTNQTIVEMMQQHAPNIVATEVYSGSYSSLMTSNLNSGVSYLNYRGYIGMSGFDNTNINNLSNSRKLPFAVILTCATGSFASGESRSEAFIRAGSAGNPTGAIASIGTATSGTHTNFNNCMDAGLYYGIFADGIYNPGGAVNRGKLALYEHYPQNPENYVDIFSHWNTLMGDPGVELWTGIPQELIADYETQISLGTTYLEVTVTDNSGTPLENAWVTALMGDDDIFTTGHTDENGNVVLQIDASMEGTADLTVTKHNYIPHLGGFDVGEVDRFVNVLDVIIDDSAGNNDSMINPGEDIGLQVSLKNYGSQTANSVTATITTDNAFVTITDDAEDFGSIASGSSTYCTDDFDISITEDVLGGTEIRLDIAIEDNAGNSWNDIIFLVIEGANLDAADYTIEDANGYLDPGEIVTMNVTLQNNGLVTANAVYGELISPDNRVTVLDGDGYFGVIAGEGGQSSNTSDTFEVTAGAQLITGTQIMMELHLYNADGYDSTVHFLLGIGEVSITDPVGPDAYGYFCYDDEDIDYISVPTYEWIEINSIGTNLNLNDPGDTGDIVTYNNLPITFRMYGEEYDSMTVCSNGWIAPGGSTQASFMNSPIPG
;
A
#
# COMPACT_ATOMS: atom_id res chain seq x y z
N MET A 1 60.80 4.94 -51.12
CA MET A 1 60.52 3.65 -51.78
C MET A 1 61.20 2.55 -50.99
N PHE A 2 60.55 2.17 -49.89
CA PHE A 2 60.75 1.06 -48.94
C PHE A 2 59.96 1.52 -47.70
N ILE A 3 59.20 0.63 -47.06
CA ILE A 3 58.11 0.87 -46.08
C ILE A 3 56.72 0.98 -46.72
N MET A 4 56.31 -0.09 -47.40
CA MET A 4 54.91 -0.47 -47.60
C MET A 4 54.94 -1.94 -48.02
N MET A 5 55.08 -2.87 -47.06
CA MET A 5 54.89 -4.33 -47.26
C MET A 5 55.13 -5.09 -45.93
N LYS A 6 54.44 -4.69 -44.84
CA LYS A 6 54.37 -5.49 -43.59
C LYS A 6 53.06 -5.26 -42.80
N LYS A 7 51.96 -4.92 -43.47
CA LYS A 7 50.64 -4.74 -42.83
C LYS A 7 49.51 -5.55 -43.50
N THR A 8 49.83 -6.55 -44.32
CA THR A 8 48.83 -7.26 -45.15
C THR A 8 48.81 -8.77 -44.92
N PHE A 9 49.24 -9.24 -43.75
CA PHE A 9 49.20 -10.68 -43.40
C PHE A 9 48.66 -10.97 -41.99
N PHE A 10 47.96 -10.00 -41.38
CA PHE A 10 47.32 -10.16 -40.06
C PHE A 10 45.83 -9.78 -40.10
N LEU A 11 45.21 -9.88 -41.29
CA LEU A 11 43.82 -9.50 -41.54
C LEU A 11 42.98 -10.68 -42.09
N LEU A 12 43.39 -11.92 -41.83
CA LEU A 12 42.69 -13.11 -42.35
C LEU A 12 42.59 -14.27 -41.34
N LEU A 13 42.64 -13.97 -40.03
CA LEU A 13 42.40 -14.97 -38.99
C LEU A 13 41.78 -14.30 -37.74
N LEU A 14 40.62 -13.68 -37.92
CA LEU A 14 39.70 -13.33 -36.84
C LEU A 14 38.27 -13.27 -37.42
N LEU A 15 37.88 -14.37 -38.04
CA LEU A 15 36.47 -14.75 -38.22
C LEU A 15 36.21 -15.77 -37.12
N ILE A 16 36.16 -15.29 -35.88
CA ILE A 16 35.45 -15.97 -34.81
C ILE A 16 34.02 -15.45 -34.98
N LEU A 17 33.08 -16.37 -35.22
CA LEU A 17 31.65 -16.09 -35.12
C LEU A 17 31.44 -15.42 -33.76
N ILE A 18 31.03 -14.16 -33.77
CA ILE A 18 30.43 -13.52 -32.60
C ILE A 18 28.97 -13.99 -32.65
N PRO A 19 28.47 -14.77 -31.66
CA PRO A 19 27.05 -14.96 -31.52
C PRO A 19 26.46 -13.58 -31.22
N VAL A 20 25.56 -13.13 -32.08
CA VAL A 20 24.75 -11.94 -31.81
C VAL A 20 23.72 -12.42 -30.77
N LEU A 21 23.96 -12.07 -29.50
CA LEU A 21 22.98 -12.20 -28.43
C LEU A 21 21.89 -11.17 -28.72
N ASN A 22 20.70 -11.60 -29.12
CA ASN A 22 19.52 -10.74 -29.21
C ASN A 22 18.53 -11.28 -28.19
N ALA A 23 18.29 -10.54 -27.11
CA ALA A 23 17.07 -10.72 -26.32
C ALA A 23 15.89 -10.27 -27.21
N LYS A 24 14.85 -11.10 -27.30
CA LYS A 24 13.65 -10.83 -28.10
C LYS A 24 12.42 -10.95 -27.22
N TRP A 25 11.60 -9.91 -27.17
CA TRP A 25 10.25 -10.01 -26.63
C TRP A 25 9.36 -10.85 -27.57
N ILE A 26 8.64 -11.79 -26.99
CA ILE A 26 7.64 -12.63 -27.63
C ILE A 26 6.31 -12.27 -26.96
N ASP A 27 5.44 -11.60 -27.71
CA ASP A 27 4.08 -11.32 -27.27
C ASP A 27 3.25 -12.62 -27.22
N ILE A 28 2.41 -12.72 -26.19
CA ILE A 28 1.27 -13.65 -26.19
C ILE A 28 0.07 -12.82 -26.65
N GLU A 29 -0.18 -12.84 -27.96
CA GLU A 29 -1.14 -11.93 -28.60
C GLU A 29 -2.55 -12.01 -27.97
N SER A 30 -2.98 -13.21 -27.54
CA SER A 30 -4.28 -13.43 -26.87
C SER A 30 -4.46 -12.64 -25.57
N ASN A 31 -3.36 -12.21 -24.94
CA ASN A 31 -3.35 -11.61 -23.61
C ASN A 31 -2.82 -10.16 -23.62
N ARG A 32 -2.67 -9.56 -24.81
CA ARG A 32 -2.15 -8.19 -24.93
C ARG A 32 -3.10 -7.19 -24.26
N GLY A 33 -2.57 -6.41 -23.32
CA GLY A 33 -3.34 -5.38 -22.60
C GLY A 33 -4.14 -5.90 -21.41
N GLN A 34 -4.15 -7.21 -21.16
CA GLN A 34 -4.70 -7.76 -19.93
C GLN A 34 -3.74 -7.55 -18.76
N GLU A 35 -4.30 -7.41 -17.56
CA GLU A 35 -3.51 -7.47 -16.35
C GLU A 35 -2.97 -8.89 -16.15
N LEU A 36 -1.76 -8.99 -15.58
CA LEU A 36 -1.14 -10.28 -15.29
C LEU A 36 -1.96 -11.12 -14.32
N PHE A 37 -2.62 -10.45 -13.38
CA PHE A 37 -3.51 -11.04 -12.40
C PHE A 37 -4.74 -10.16 -12.34
N ASP A 38 -5.88 -10.76 -12.57
CA ASP A 38 -7.19 -10.19 -12.28
C ASP A 38 -7.92 -11.12 -11.30
N HIS A 39 -8.93 -10.61 -10.61
CA HIS A 39 -9.66 -11.39 -9.62
C HIS A 39 -11.12 -10.97 -9.50
N SER A 40 -11.93 -11.94 -9.07
CA SER A 40 -13.26 -11.69 -8.51
C SER A 40 -13.34 -12.42 -7.17
N SER A 41 -13.83 -11.72 -6.15
CA SER A 41 -13.94 -12.27 -4.79
C SER A 41 -15.37 -12.20 -4.31
N SER A 42 -15.83 -13.29 -3.70
CA SER A 42 -17.07 -13.33 -2.92
C SER A 42 -16.68 -13.48 -1.46
N GLY A 43 -16.49 -12.34 -0.79
CA GLY A 43 -15.92 -12.29 0.56
C GLY A 43 -14.48 -12.81 0.59
N LYS A 44 -14.05 -13.32 1.75
CA LYS A 44 -12.71 -13.92 1.93
C LYS A 44 -12.71 -15.40 1.57
N GLU A 45 -13.86 -16.05 1.56
CA GLU A 45 -14.04 -17.49 1.43
C GLU A 45 -13.72 -18.01 0.03
N TYR A 46 -13.99 -17.18 -0.98
CA TYR A 46 -13.86 -17.54 -2.39
C TYR A 46 -13.22 -16.42 -3.18
N THR A 47 -12.18 -16.74 -3.94
CA THR A 47 -11.57 -15.81 -4.90
C THR A 47 -11.19 -16.56 -6.16
N GLU A 48 -11.77 -16.15 -7.29
CA GLU A 48 -11.30 -16.52 -8.61
C GLU A 48 -10.15 -15.61 -9.01
N VAL A 49 -9.12 -16.24 -9.57
CA VAL A 49 -7.88 -15.59 -10.01
C VAL A 49 -7.66 -15.97 -11.46
N ASN A 50 -7.53 -14.96 -12.30
CA ASN A 50 -7.24 -15.09 -13.70
C ASN A 50 -5.80 -14.62 -13.92
N PHE A 51 -4.92 -15.53 -14.31
CA PHE A 51 -3.56 -15.20 -14.69
C PHE A 51 -3.44 -15.18 -16.21
N SER A 52 -3.01 -14.04 -16.74
CA SER A 52 -2.84 -13.83 -18.19
C SER A 52 -1.42 -13.39 -18.52
N LEU A 53 -0.60 -14.32 -19.01
CA LEU A 53 0.76 -14.01 -19.47
C LEU A 53 0.69 -13.20 -20.77
N ASN A 54 1.11 -11.94 -20.76
CA ASN A 54 1.00 -11.07 -21.95
C ASN A 54 2.20 -11.16 -22.93
N GLY A 55 3.27 -11.86 -22.55
CA GLY A 55 4.48 -12.00 -23.35
C GLY A 55 5.64 -12.58 -22.54
N TYR A 56 6.86 -12.55 -23.07
CA TYR A 56 8.13 -12.82 -22.38
C TYR A 56 9.36 -12.52 -23.23
N ASN A 57 10.48 -12.23 -22.60
CA ASN A 57 11.78 -12.13 -23.25
C ASN A 57 12.44 -13.50 -23.36
N ILE A 58 13.08 -13.74 -24.50
CA ILE A 58 13.95 -14.90 -24.72
C ILE A 58 15.32 -14.44 -25.22
N GLU A 59 16.38 -14.99 -24.65
CA GLU A 59 17.77 -14.68 -25.00
C GLU A 59 18.55 -15.98 -25.28
N THR A 60 19.37 -15.99 -26.35
CA THR A 60 20.20 -17.15 -26.68
C THR A 60 21.61 -17.06 -26.08
N ILE A 61 21.90 -17.81 -25.01
CA ILE A 61 23.23 -17.84 -24.37
C ILE A 61 24.03 -19.06 -24.85
N SER A 62 25.22 -18.84 -25.43
CA SER A 62 26.10 -19.93 -25.86
C SER A 62 27.12 -20.31 -24.77
N GLU A 63 27.01 -21.52 -24.21
CA GLU A 63 27.95 -22.06 -23.22
C GLU A 63 28.46 -23.45 -23.63
N ASN A 64 29.78 -23.67 -23.57
CA ASN A 64 30.43 -24.92 -23.99
C ASN A 64 30.02 -25.44 -25.39
N GLU A 65 29.88 -24.54 -26.38
CA GLU A 65 29.41 -24.86 -27.75
C GLU A 65 27.95 -25.36 -27.86
N ILE A 66 27.15 -25.16 -26.81
CA ILE A 66 25.71 -25.42 -26.79
C ILE A 66 24.98 -24.08 -26.65
N ASP A 67 23.97 -23.85 -27.49
CA ASP A 67 23.09 -22.69 -27.40
C ASP A 67 21.92 -23.01 -26.47
N TYR A 68 21.78 -22.21 -25.42
CA TYR A 68 20.70 -22.24 -24.46
C TYR A 68 19.77 -21.04 -24.66
N GLN A 69 18.52 -21.17 -24.23
CA GLN A 69 17.55 -20.08 -24.20
C GLN A 69 17.27 -19.68 -22.75
N LYS A 70 17.52 -18.43 -22.40
CA LYS A 70 17.13 -17.84 -21.12
C LYS A 70 15.80 -17.11 -21.30
N ILE A 71 14.86 -17.38 -20.42
CA ILE A 71 13.54 -16.73 -20.42
C ILE A 71 13.52 -15.73 -19.28
N SER A 72 12.95 -14.56 -19.52
CA SER A 72 12.70 -13.56 -18.49
C SER A 72 11.46 -12.72 -18.80
N TYR A 73 10.86 -12.14 -17.80
CA TYR A 73 9.66 -11.31 -17.89
C TYR A 73 9.61 -10.27 -16.75
N TRP A 74 8.83 -9.22 -17.00
CA TRP A 74 8.59 -8.11 -16.08
C TRP A 74 7.75 -8.54 -14.86
N LYS A 75 8.28 -8.44 -13.64
CA LYS A 75 7.59 -8.71 -12.35
C LYS A 75 7.62 -10.14 -11.85
N GLU A 76 8.65 -10.89 -12.21
CA GLU A 76 8.79 -12.28 -11.77
C GLU A 76 9.79 -12.47 -10.63
N GLY A 77 9.51 -13.48 -9.80
CA GLY A 77 10.51 -14.22 -9.06
C GLY A 77 11.09 -15.35 -9.91
N ASN A 78 12.16 -16.00 -9.45
CA ASN A 78 12.75 -17.17 -10.11
C ASN A 78 12.90 -18.34 -9.14
N SER A 79 12.79 -19.56 -9.67
CA SER A 79 13.17 -20.76 -8.90
C SER A 79 14.70 -20.84 -8.80
N LEU A 80 15.23 -20.86 -7.57
CA LEU A 80 16.67 -20.93 -7.29
C LEU A 80 17.15 -22.38 -7.09
N GLU A 81 16.81 -23.28 -8.02
CA GLU A 81 17.33 -24.65 -8.05
C GLU A 81 18.57 -24.76 -8.94
N ILE A 82 19.76 -24.64 -8.35
CA ILE A 82 21.04 -24.62 -9.08
C ILE A 82 21.18 -25.82 -10.03
N GLY A 83 21.44 -25.53 -11.30
CA GLY A 83 21.63 -26.50 -12.38
C GLY A 83 20.34 -26.98 -13.05
N LYS A 84 19.15 -26.67 -12.52
CA LYS A 84 17.84 -26.86 -13.20
C LYS A 84 17.54 -25.70 -14.16
N PRO A 85 16.52 -25.79 -15.03
CA PRO A 85 16.10 -24.68 -15.89
C PRO A 85 15.79 -23.39 -15.12
N ASP A 86 16.38 -22.28 -15.57
CA ASP A 86 16.11 -20.92 -15.07
C ASP A 86 14.83 -20.40 -15.72
N LEU A 87 13.74 -20.41 -14.94
CA LEU A 87 12.39 -20.14 -15.43
C LEU A 87 11.65 -19.17 -14.50
N PRO A 88 11.00 -18.14 -15.08
CA PRO A 88 10.16 -17.20 -14.34
C PRO A 88 9.00 -17.79 -13.55
N LYS A 89 8.66 -17.08 -12.47
CA LYS A 89 7.50 -17.35 -11.62
C LYS A 89 6.81 -16.06 -11.18
N PHE A 90 5.49 -16.11 -11.07
CA PHE A 90 4.67 -14.97 -10.68
C PHE A 90 3.97 -15.24 -9.36
N THR A 91 4.04 -14.31 -8.42
CA THR A 91 3.43 -14.48 -7.10
C THR A 91 2.56 -13.30 -6.73
N LYS A 92 1.36 -13.57 -6.22
CA LYS A 92 0.48 -12.59 -5.57
C LYS A 92 -0.07 -13.15 -4.26
N LEU A 93 -0.42 -12.26 -3.33
CA LEU A 93 -1.10 -12.64 -2.09
C LEU A 93 -2.61 -12.51 -2.26
N ILE A 94 -3.35 -13.40 -1.62
CA ILE A 94 -4.81 -13.35 -1.51
C ILE A 94 -5.18 -13.41 -0.06
N SER A 95 -6.03 -12.48 0.38
CA SER A 95 -6.61 -12.50 1.71
C SER A 95 -7.71 -13.55 1.78
N ILE A 96 -7.66 -14.32 2.85
CA ILE A 96 -8.51 -15.48 3.13
C ILE A 96 -9.10 -15.35 4.55
N PRO A 97 -10.12 -16.13 4.92
CA PRO A 97 -10.75 -16.00 6.23
C PRO A 97 -9.76 -16.33 7.34
N ASN A 98 -10.00 -15.81 8.55
CA ASN A 98 -9.12 -15.98 9.70
C ASN A 98 -8.88 -17.46 10.06
N GLU A 99 -9.84 -18.33 9.74
CA GLU A 99 -9.74 -19.77 9.87
C GLU A 99 -10.13 -20.48 8.57
N GLY A 100 -9.85 -21.79 8.50
CA GLY A 100 -10.25 -22.67 7.42
C GLY A 100 -9.06 -23.25 6.66
N THR A 101 -9.35 -24.33 5.95
CA THR A 101 -8.39 -25.00 5.07
C THR A 101 -8.51 -24.42 3.68
N VAL A 102 -7.40 -23.89 3.17
CA VAL A 102 -7.30 -23.39 1.80
C VAL A 102 -7.18 -24.58 0.86
N SER A 103 -7.95 -24.54 -0.21
CA SER A 103 -7.87 -25.42 -1.35
C SER A 103 -7.95 -24.58 -2.62
N PHE A 104 -7.40 -25.09 -3.71
CA PHE A 104 -7.57 -24.45 -5.00
C PHE A 104 -7.94 -25.48 -6.05
N GLU A 105 -8.64 -25.03 -7.07
CA GLU A 105 -8.87 -25.79 -8.28
C GLU A 105 -8.51 -24.94 -9.49
N ILE A 106 -7.82 -25.57 -10.45
CA ILE A 106 -7.59 -24.96 -11.76
C ILE A 106 -8.83 -25.25 -12.58
N ILE A 107 -9.56 -24.20 -12.93
CA ILE A 107 -10.79 -24.25 -13.74
C ILE A 107 -10.40 -24.46 -15.20
N ASN A 108 -9.45 -23.66 -15.67
CA ASN A 108 -9.02 -23.64 -17.05
C ASN A 108 -7.51 -23.39 -17.17
N THR A 109 -6.93 -23.86 -18.26
CA THR A 109 -5.52 -23.64 -18.58
C THR A 109 -5.35 -23.63 -20.08
N GLU A 110 -4.71 -22.58 -20.58
CA GLU A 110 -4.30 -22.47 -21.97
C GLU A 110 -2.78 -22.56 -22.08
N GLU A 111 -2.29 -23.23 -23.10
CA GLU A 111 -0.86 -23.46 -23.26
C GLU A 111 -0.40 -23.49 -24.72
N GLU A 112 0.85 -23.08 -24.90
CA GLU A 112 1.61 -23.26 -26.12
C GLU A 112 2.83 -24.17 -25.89
N ILE A 113 3.27 -24.87 -26.94
CA ILE A 113 4.44 -25.76 -26.86
C ILE A 113 5.49 -25.32 -27.87
N VAL A 114 6.64 -24.89 -27.34
CA VAL A 114 7.85 -24.61 -28.10
C VAL A 114 8.72 -25.87 -28.11
N ARG A 115 9.16 -26.31 -29.30
CA ARG A 115 9.98 -27.53 -29.48
C ARG A 115 11.39 -27.20 -29.93
N ASN A 116 12.32 -28.13 -29.66
CA ASN A 116 13.74 -28.02 -29.98
C ASN A 116 14.40 -26.82 -29.30
N ILE A 117 14.05 -26.63 -28.04
CA ILE A 117 14.57 -25.58 -27.18
C ILE A 117 15.35 -26.23 -26.04
N THR A 118 16.46 -25.63 -25.64
CA THR A 118 17.23 -26.02 -24.46
C THR A 118 17.27 -24.83 -23.53
N ILE A 119 16.70 -24.94 -22.34
CA ILE A 119 16.64 -23.81 -21.41
C ILE A 119 17.98 -23.62 -20.69
N TYR A 120 18.35 -22.37 -20.41
CA TYR A 120 19.55 -22.05 -19.66
C TYR A 120 19.41 -22.51 -18.19
N PRO A 121 20.40 -23.19 -17.60
CA PRO A 121 20.30 -23.62 -16.22
C PRO A 121 20.54 -22.48 -15.22
N THR A 122 19.82 -22.48 -14.11
CA THR A 122 20.05 -21.61 -12.96
C THR A 122 21.47 -21.79 -12.45
N GLN A 123 22.21 -20.70 -12.33
CA GLN A 123 23.62 -20.71 -11.93
C GLN A 123 23.78 -20.46 -10.43
N GLU A 124 24.95 -20.81 -9.88
CA GLU A 124 25.27 -20.51 -8.47
C GLU A 124 25.22 -19.00 -8.22
N LEU A 125 24.52 -18.60 -7.14
CA LEU A 125 24.53 -17.21 -6.69
C LEU A 125 25.96 -16.78 -6.31
N GLN A 126 26.40 -15.63 -6.83
CA GLN A 126 27.67 -15.05 -6.44
C GLN A 126 27.51 -14.37 -5.07
N SER A 127 28.39 -14.70 -4.13
CA SER A 127 28.48 -13.94 -2.87
C SER A 127 29.18 -12.62 -3.14
N GLU A 128 28.63 -11.51 -2.66
CA GLU A 128 29.29 -10.20 -2.74
C GLU A 128 30.69 -10.32 -2.11
N SER A 129 30.79 -10.98 -0.95
CA SER A 129 32.03 -11.05 -0.14
C SER A 129 33.14 -11.97 -0.66
N ASN A 130 32.86 -12.82 -1.67
CA ASN A 130 33.82 -13.81 -2.14
C ASN A 130 33.57 -14.14 -3.62
N GLU A 131 34.02 -13.26 -4.50
CA GLU A 131 34.02 -13.46 -5.95
C GLU A 131 34.78 -14.75 -6.30
N LYS A 132 34.03 -15.77 -6.70
CA LYS A 132 34.59 -16.98 -7.32
C LYS A 132 34.50 -16.84 -8.83
N PRO A 133 35.50 -17.34 -9.59
CA PRO A 133 35.39 -17.39 -11.04
C PRO A 133 34.12 -18.16 -11.42
N PHE A 134 33.31 -17.54 -12.26
CA PHE A 134 32.06 -18.13 -12.75
C PHE A 134 32.34 -19.52 -13.30
N LYS A 135 31.63 -20.51 -12.77
CA LYS A 135 31.71 -21.89 -13.22
C LYS A 135 30.31 -22.27 -13.65
N PHE A 136 30.14 -22.53 -14.94
CA PHE A 136 28.88 -23.03 -15.47
C PHE A 136 28.47 -24.32 -14.75
N VAL A 137 27.29 -24.31 -14.14
CA VAL A 137 26.68 -25.45 -13.46
C VAL A 137 25.44 -25.88 -14.23
N ILE A 138 25.34 -27.19 -14.46
CA ILE A 138 24.19 -27.83 -15.10
C ILE A 138 23.93 -29.17 -14.42
N ASP A 139 22.68 -29.47 -14.11
CA ASP A 139 22.25 -30.78 -13.64
C ASP A 139 22.21 -31.74 -14.84
N ALA A 140 23.33 -32.43 -15.07
CA ALA A 140 23.46 -33.35 -16.19
C ALA A 140 22.41 -34.47 -16.16
N ASP A 141 22.02 -34.97 -14.97
CA ASP A 141 21.02 -36.03 -14.85
C ASP A 141 19.64 -35.54 -15.32
N TYR A 142 19.30 -34.28 -15.03
CA TYR A 142 18.08 -33.65 -15.52
C TYR A 142 18.15 -33.31 -17.01
N TYR A 143 19.22 -32.68 -17.50
CA TYR A 143 19.29 -32.31 -18.91
C TYR A 143 19.45 -33.51 -19.85
N ASP A 144 19.93 -34.66 -19.37
CA ASP A 144 20.03 -35.87 -20.18
C ASP A 144 18.69 -36.64 -20.29
N ASN A 145 17.86 -36.68 -19.23
CA ASN A 145 16.64 -37.51 -19.20
C ASN A 145 15.51 -37.02 -18.25
N GLY A 146 15.61 -35.81 -17.74
CA GLY A 146 14.65 -35.18 -16.84
C GLY A 146 13.25 -35.07 -17.43
N SER A 147 12.24 -35.08 -16.56
CA SER A 147 10.86 -34.78 -16.95
C SER A 147 10.56 -33.29 -16.83
N ILE A 148 9.30 -32.91 -17.03
CA ILE A 148 8.80 -31.55 -16.86
C ILE A 148 9.22 -30.89 -15.53
N PHE A 149 9.74 -29.66 -15.60
CA PHE A 149 10.14 -28.81 -14.48
C PHE A 149 9.82 -27.33 -14.74
N PRO A 150 9.26 -26.58 -13.77
CA PRO A 150 8.64 -27.09 -12.54
C PRO A 150 7.47 -28.04 -12.86
N THR A 151 7.11 -28.93 -11.94
CA THR A 151 6.06 -29.93 -12.21
C THR A 151 4.65 -29.35 -12.15
N ASN A 152 4.41 -28.39 -11.25
CA ASN A 152 3.09 -27.79 -11.04
C ASN A 152 3.00 -26.44 -11.76
N ILE A 153 1.87 -26.17 -12.41
CA ILE A 153 1.57 -24.85 -12.99
C ILE A 153 1.29 -23.84 -11.88
N VAL A 154 0.45 -24.23 -10.92
CA VAL A 154 0.08 -23.41 -9.77
C VAL A 154 0.62 -24.05 -8.51
N GLU A 155 1.24 -23.23 -7.68
CA GLU A 155 1.64 -23.57 -6.32
C GLU A 155 0.98 -22.59 -5.35
N ILE A 156 0.34 -23.13 -4.32
CA ILE A 156 -0.21 -22.34 -3.23
C ILE A 156 0.73 -22.46 -2.03
N GLY A 157 1.08 -21.32 -1.44
CA GLY A 157 1.89 -21.26 -0.24
C GLY A 157 1.12 -21.74 1.00
N GLU A 158 1.82 -21.85 2.11
CA GLU A 158 1.15 -21.98 3.41
C GLU A 158 0.53 -20.62 3.79
N PRO A 159 -0.66 -20.60 4.43
CA PRO A 159 -1.22 -19.37 4.99
C PRO A 159 -0.25 -18.66 5.94
N VAL A 160 -0.07 -17.36 5.74
CA VAL A 160 0.73 -16.45 6.57
C VAL A 160 -0.16 -15.31 7.08
N ILE A 161 0.28 -14.61 8.12
CA ILE A 161 -0.50 -13.52 8.70
C ILE A 161 0.31 -12.24 8.63
N MET A 162 -0.32 -11.18 8.12
CA MET A 162 0.23 -9.84 8.07
C MET A 162 -0.69 -8.94 8.91
N ARG A 163 -0.46 -8.93 10.22
CA ARG A 163 -1.26 -8.22 11.23
C ARG A 163 -2.77 -8.50 11.11
N ASP A 164 -3.50 -7.65 10.38
CA ASP A 164 -4.95 -7.69 10.23
C ASP A 164 -5.40 -8.77 9.24
N GLN A 165 -4.55 -9.15 8.28
CA GLN A 165 -4.90 -10.02 7.16
C GLN A 165 -4.23 -11.40 7.28
N ARG A 166 -5.04 -12.47 7.24
CA ARG A 166 -4.54 -13.82 6.95
C ARG A 166 -4.53 -14.02 5.44
N VAL A 167 -3.37 -14.32 4.87
CA VAL A 167 -3.16 -14.35 3.43
C VAL A 167 -2.50 -15.64 2.99
N VAL A 168 -2.63 -15.97 1.71
CA VAL A 168 -1.91 -17.07 1.07
C VAL A 168 -1.25 -16.59 -0.22
N SER A 169 -0.04 -17.07 -0.48
CA SER A 169 0.63 -16.78 -1.75
C SER A 169 0.18 -17.75 -2.83
N ILE A 170 -0.09 -17.21 -4.02
CA ILE A 170 -0.40 -17.98 -5.22
C ILE A 170 0.68 -17.71 -6.22
N SER A 171 1.27 -18.80 -6.70
CA SER A 171 2.53 -18.80 -7.40
C SER A 171 2.34 -19.55 -8.72
N ILE A 172 2.37 -18.82 -9.84
CA ILE A 172 2.17 -19.36 -11.19
C ILE A 172 3.54 -19.61 -11.84
N ASN A 173 3.76 -20.83 -12.31
CA ASN A 173 4.90 -21.27 -13.10
C ASN A 173 4.47 -21.40 -14.58
N PRO A 174 4.41 -20.29 -15.34
CA PRO A 174 3.91 -20.36 -16.70
C PRO A 174 4.86 -21.09 -17.65
N PHE A 175 6.14 -21.18 -17.31
CA PHE A 175 7.12 -21.89 -18.13
C PHE A 175 7.46 -23.23 -17.50
N GLN A 176 7.26 -24.33 -18.24
CA GLN A 176 7.63 -25.68 -17.81
C GLN A 176 8.46 -26.39 -18.89
N TYR A 177 9.67 -26.79 -18.56
CA TYR A 177 10.60 -27.42 -19.49
C TYR A 177 10.67 -28.94 -19.32
N ASP A 178 10.55 -29.69 -20.41
CA ASP A 178 10.82 -31.14 -20.46
C ASP A 178 12.13 -31.39 -21.24
N ALA A 179 13.17 -31.76 -20.51
CA ALA A 179 14.50 -32.03 -21.05
C ALA A 179 14.58 -33.31 -21.90
N ARG A 180 13.67 -34.28 -21.71
CA ARG A 180 13.66 -35.52 -22.50
C ARG A 180 13.24 -35.28 -23.95
N ASP A 181 12.26 -34.39 -24.12
CA ASP A 181 11.68 -34.07 -25.42
C ASP A 181 12.21 -32.73 -25.98
N ASN A 182 13.02 -31.98 -25.21
CA ASN A 182 13.50 -30.63 -25.51
C ASN A 182 12.33 -29.69 -25.88
N THR A 183 11.31 -29.71 -25.04
CA THR A 183 10.08 -28.92 -25.23
C THR A 183 9.81 -28.03 -24.03
N LEU A 184 9.44 -26.78 -24.29
CA LEU A 184 8.96 -25.83 -23.30
C LEU A 184 7.45 -25.68 -23.47
N ARG A 185 6.70 -25.93 -22.40
CA ARG A 185 5.28 -25.61 -22.28
C ARG A 185 5.18 -24.20 -21.69
N ILE A 186 4.40 -23.34 -22.33
CA ILE A 186 4.16 -21.96 -21.94
C ILE A 186 2.67 -21.86 -21.64
N VAL A 187 2.32 -21.67 -20.39
CA VAL A 187 0.95 -21.49 -19.95
C VAL A 187 0.61 -20.02 -20.14
N THR A 188 -0.29 -19.75 -21.08
CA THR A 188 -0.70 -18.39 -21.45
C THR A 188 -1.77 -17.89 -20.48
N ASN A 189 -2.76 -18.74 -20.17
CA ASN A 189 -3.84 -18.43 -19.23
C ASN A 189 -4.01 -19.51 -18.17
N VAL A 190 -4.31 -19.08 -16.95
CA VAL A 190 -4.73 -19.96 -15.85
C VAL A 190 -5.89 -19.31 -15.12
N ASP A 191 -7.05 -19.96 -15.15
CA ASP A 191 -8.19 -19.58 -14.33
C ASP A 191 -8.24 -20.54 -13.16
N MET A 192 -8.26 -20.00 -11.95
CA MET A 192 -8.27 -20.82 -10.74
C MET A 192 -9.19 -20.24 -9.67
N ALA A 193 -9.87 -21.12 -8.95
CA ALA A 193 -10.66 -20.75 -7.79
C ALA A 193 -9.93 -21.14 -6.50
N VAL A 194 -9.77 -20.17 -5.61
CA VAL A 194 -9.20 -20.35 -4.27
C VAL A 194 -10.36 -20.37 -3.30
N ASN A 195 -10.47 -21.47 -2.57
CA ASN A 195 -11.58 -21.76 -1.68
C ASN A 195 -11.05 -21.99 -0.26
N THR A 196 -11.62 -21.33 0.73
CA THR A 196 -11.36 -21.63 2.14
C THR A 196 -12.59 -22.25 2.79
N THR A 197 -12.42 -23.45 3.39
CA THR A 197 -13.53 -24.17 4.01
C THR A 197 -13.23 -24.66 5.43
N GLY A 198 -14.27 -24.72 6.27
CA GLY A 198 -14.20 -25.28 7.63
C GLY A 198 -13.71 -24.28 8.69
N ARG A 199 -13.28 -24.82 9.84
CA ARG A 199 -12.71 -24.08 10.98
C ARG A 199 -11.30 -24.62 11.31
N GLY A 200 -10.46 -23.81 11.94
CA GLY A 200 -9.03 -24.14 12.17
C GLY A 200 -8.15 -23.89 10.95
N GLY A 201 -7.37 -24.88 10.50
CA GLY A 201 -6.46 -24.74 9.34
C GLY A 201 -4.99 -24.50 9.72
N ILE A 202 -4.14 -24.25 8.71
CA ILE A 202 -2.74 -23.87 8.91
C ILE A 202 -2.70 -22.39 9.25
N ASN A 203 -1.94 -22.03 10.29
CA ASN A 203 -1.75 -20.64 10.72
C ASN A 203 -3.07 -19.84 10.83
N PRO A 204 -4.06 -20.32 11.63
CA PRO A 204 -5.30 -19.58 11.83
C PRO A 204 -4.99 -18.28 12.60
N LYS A 205 -5.59 -17.18 12.17
CA LYS A 205 -5.55 -15.90 12.89
C LYS A 205 -6.53 -15.97 14.04
N THR A 206 -6.02 -15.82 15.27
CA THR A 206 -6.82 -16.06 16.48
C THR A 206 -7.37 -14.79 17.12
N HIS A 207 -6.84 -13.64 16.72
CA HIS A 207 -7.25 -12.33 17.23
C HIS A 207 -7.94 -11.54 16.11
N ASP A 208 -9.16 -11.08 16.36
CA ASP A 208 -9.85 -10.14 15.49
C ASP A 208 -9.61 -8.73 16.02
N LYS A 209 -9.19 -7.83 15.13
CA LYS A 209 -8.66 -6.50 15.46
C LYS A 209 -9.16 -5.49 14.44
N LYS A 210 -9.40 -4.26 14.89
CA LYS A 210 -9.69 -3.13 14.00
C LYS A 210 -8.51 -2.89 13.05
N ILE A 211 -8.79 -2.45 11.83
CA ILE A 211 -7.76 -2.31 10.79
C ILE A 211 -6.81 -1.15 11.13
N SER A 212 -5.51 -1.34 10.88
CA SER A 212 -4.52 -0.28 10.94
C SER A 212 -4.54 0.62 9.69
N ARG A 213 -4.74 1.93 9.87
CA ARG A 213 -4.57 2.92 8.77
C ARG A 213 -3.14 2.92 8.21
N PHE A 214 -2.13 2.64 9.05
CA PHE A 214 -0.73 2.65 8.63
C PHE A 214 -0.32 1.38 7.85
N PHE A 215 -0.97 0.24 8.06
CA PHE A 215 -0.74 -0.99 7.28
C PHE A 215 -1.59 -1.06 6.00
N GLU A 216 -2.66 -0.30 5.91
CA GLU A 216 -3.55 -0.33 4.74
C GLU A 216 -2.84 -0.14 3.38
N PRO A 217 -1.89 0.81 3.22
CA PRO A 217 -1.15 0.91 1.96
C PRO A 217 -0.32 -0.35 1.64
N LEU A 218 0.20 -1.04 2.66
CA LEU A 218 0.91 -2.31 2.49
C LEU A 218 -0.03 -3.40 1.99
N TYR A 219 -1.26 -3.47 2.53
CA TYR A 219 -2.28 -4.42 2.08
C TYR A 219 -2.68 -4.18 0.63
N ARG A 220 -3.05 -2.94 0.27
CA ARG A 220 -3.42 -2.55 -1.09
C ARG A 220 -2.31 -2.85 -2.11
N SER A 221 -1.04 -2.71 -1.71
CA SER A 221 0.09 -2.96 -2.61
C SER A 221 0.38 -4.43 -2.94
N SER A 222 -0.03 -5.37 -2.06
CA SER A 222 0.46 -6.75 -2.09
C SER A 222 -0.63 -7.81 -2.15
N ILE A 223 -1.81 -7.51 -1.62
CA ILE A 223 -2.96 -8.40 -1.55
C ILE A 223 -3.90 -8.08 -2.71
N LEU A 224 -4.02 -9.02 -3.64
CA LEU A 224 -4.77 -8.87 -4.89
C LEU A 224 -6.23 -8.48 -4.63
N ASN A 225 -6.90 -9.18 -3.71
CA ASN A 225 -8.33 -9.00 -3.44
C ASN A 225 -8.68 -8.01 -2.32
N TYR A 226 -7.74 -7.23 -1.81
CA TYR A 226 -7.99 -6.41 -0.61
C TYR A 226 -9.12 -5.38 -0.80
N ASP A 227 -9.10 -4.66 -1.91
CA ASP A 227 -10.10 -3.62 -2.20
C ASP A 227 -11.50 -4.20 -2.45
N SER A 228 -11.58 -5.48 -2.83
CA SER A 228 -12.85 -6.17 -3.08
C SER A 228 -13.48 -6.78 -1.83
N ILE A 229 -12.72 -6.91 -0.74
CA ILE A 229 -13.18 -7.54 0.51
C ILE A 229 -13.26 -6.56 1.67
N ILE A 230 -12.75 -5.34 1.51
CA ILE A 230 -12.83 -4.31 2.54
C ILE A 230 -14.22 -3.68 2.53
N GLU A 231 -14.83 -3.58 3.70
CA GLU A 231 -16.16 -3.00 3.86
C GLU A 231 -16.12 -1.48 3.67
N ARG A 232 -17.25 -0.88 3.29
CA ARG A 232 -17.34 0.56 3.03
C ARG A 232 -17.17 1.41 4.30
N ASP A 233 -17.61 0.86 5.44
CA ASP A 233 -17.63 1.51 6.75
C ASP A 233 -16.64 0.86 7.73
N VAL A 234 -15.39 0.66 7.28
CA VAL A 234 -14.35 0.04 8.11
C VAL A 234 -14.08 0.86 9.36
N GLU A 235 -14.18 0.19 10.51
CA GLU A 235 -13.68 0.73 11.77
C GLU A 235 -12.16 0.54 11.86
N TYR A 236 -11.46 1.66 11.99
CA TYR A 236 -10.02 1.68 12.18
C TYR A 236 -9.65 1.75 13.66
N GLN A 237 -8.52 1.15 14.03
CA GLN A 237 -7.97 1.33 15.39
C GLN A 237 -7.42 2.74 15.56
N ASP A 238 -7.27 3.17 16.80
CA ASP A 238 -6.56 4.41 17.09
C ASP A 238 -5.06 4.23 16.88
N ALA A 239 -4.41 5.29 16.39
CA ALA A 239 -3.00 5.27 16.06
C ALA A 239 -2.15 4.97 17.30
N SER A 240 -1.34 3.92 17.29
CA SER A 240 -0.66 3.47 18.53
C SER A 240 0.85 3.24 18.38
N TYR A 241 1.60 3.61 19.42
CA TYR A 241 3.06 3.66 19.38
C TYR A 241 3.69 3.16 20.69
N LEU A 242 4.53 2.12 20.63
CA LEU A 242 5.29 1.60 21.78
C LEU A 242 6.78 1.93 21.71
N PHE A 243 7.29 2.63 22.73
CA PHE A 243 8.73 2.86 22.93
C PHE A 243 9.29 1.96 24.03
N ILE A 244 10.35 1.20 23.72
CA ILE A 244 11.05 0.34 24.69
C ILE A 244 12.45 0.86 24.94
N TYR A 245 12.80 1.13 26.20
CA TYR A 245 14.07 1.76 26.55
C TYR A 245 14.71 1.17 27.83
N PRO A 246 16.06 1.21 27.98
CA PRO A 246 16.73 0.82 29.21
C PRO A 246 16.21 1.61 30.41
N ASN A 247 15.93 0.96 31.54
CA ASN A 247 15.47 1.63 32.75
C ASN A 247 16.49 2.67 33.26
N ASN A 248 16.31 3.92 32.82
CA ASN A 248 17.21 5.03 33.06
C ASN A 248 16.43 6.35 33.00
N ALA A 249 16.32 7.03 34.13
CA ALA A 249 15.55 8.27 34.24
C ALA A 249 16.09 9.41 33.34
N SER A 250 17.41 9.50 33.13
CA SER A 250 17.98 10.52 32.24
C SER A 250 17.68 10.23 30.78
N LEU A 251 17.57 8.95 30.38
CA LEU A 251 17.12 8.59 29.04
C LEU A 251 15.65 8.99 28.87
N LEU A 252 14.78 8.57 29.80
CA LEU A 252 13.35 8.89 29.77
C LEU A 252 13.10 10.39 29.58
N THR A 253 13.69 11.26 30.40
CA THR A 253 13.51 12.72 30.28
C THR A 253 13.94 13.31 28.93
N ASN A 254 14.85 12.65 28.20
CA ASN A 254 15.21 13.10 26.84
C ASN A 254 14.34 12.46 25.76
N LEU A 255 13.80 11.27 26.02
CA LEU A 255 12.87 10.58 25.13
C LEU A 255 11.48 11.23 25.16
N GLU A 256 11.06 11.77 26.30
CA GLU A 256 9.78 12.48 26.49
C GLU A 256 9.54 13.55 25.41
N TYR A 257 10.56 14.34 25.03
CA TYR A 257 10.42 15.31 23.93
C TYR A 257 9.94 14.72 22.59
N LEU A 258 10.32 13.47 22.30
CA LEU A 258 9.89 12.77 21.08
C LEU A 258 8.51 12.14 21.28
N THR A 259 8.27 11.51 22.43
CA THR A 259 6.98 10.86 22.70
C THR A 259 5.86 11.88 22.85
N ASP A 260 6.11 13.03 23.47
CA ASP A 260 5.17 14.14 23.59
C ASP A 260 4.81 14.67 22.20
N TRP A 261 5.77 14.72 21.27
CA TRP A 261 5.49 15.08 19.88
C TRP A 261 4.62 14.04 19.17
N LYS A 262 4.91 12.74 19.30
CA LYS A 262 4.07 11.70 18.71
C LYS A 262 2.66 11.72 19.30
N HIS A 263 2.54 11.90 20.61
CA HIS A 263 1.25 12.02 21.27
C HIS A 263 0.48 13.26 20.81
N GLN A 264 1.15 14.43 20.70
CA GLN A 264 0.59 15.65 20.13
C GLN A 264 0.13 15.49 18.66
N LYS A 265 0.78 14.64 17.85
CA LYS A 265 0.30 14.31 16.49
C LYS A 265 -1.03 13.54 16.51
N GLY A 266 -1.30 12.75 17.56
CA GLY A 266 -2.49 11.90 17.66
C GLY A 266 -2.22 10.45 18.06
N PHE A 267 -0.98 10.07 18.36
CA PHE A 267 -0.67 8.69 18.76
C PHE A 267 -1.02 8.40 20.23
N ASN A 268 -1.62 7.24 20.48
CA ASN A 268 -1.62 6.56 21.77
C ASN A 268 -0.19 6.07 22.08
N VAL A 269 0.59 6.83 22.85
CA VAL A 269 2.01 6.54 23.10
C VAL A 269 2.22 5.81 24.42
N THR A 270 2.78 4.60 24.36
CA THR A 270 3.21 3.85 25.55
C THR A 270 4.73 3.82 25.69
N LEU A 271 5.21 4.13 26.89
CA LEU A 271 6.62 4.06 27.30
C LEU A 271 6.85 2.86 28.22
N ALA A 272 7.67 1.91 27.79
CA ALA A 272 8.01 0.72 28.57
C ALA A 272 9.53 0.63 28.85
N SER A 273 9.90 0.58 30.12
CA SER A 273 11.31 0.46 30.50
C SER A 273 11.74 -1.01 30.59
N THR A 274 13.04 -1.31 30.54
CA THR A 274 13.53 -2.68 30.79
C THR A 274 13.30 -3.18 32.22
N ALA A 275 12.77 -2.35 33.13
CA ALA A 275 12.25 -2.83 34.42
C ALA A 275 10.90 -3.54 34.26
N ASP A 276 10.12 -3.12 33.26
CA ASP A 276 8.78 -3.61 32.95
C ASP A 276 8.89 -4.78 31.95
N THR A 277 9.64 -4.59 30.87
CA THR A 277 9.80 -5.59 29.79
C THR A 277 10.82 -6.69 30.13
N GLY A 278 11.63 -6.49 31.17
CA GLY A 278 12.87 -7.25 31.38
C GLY A 278 13.98 -6.90 30.37
N THR A 279 15.11 -7.61 30.46
CA THR A 279 16.35 -7.25 29.74
C THR A 279 16.84 -8.33 28.77
N SER A 280 16.07 -9.39 28.50
CA SER A 280 16.43 -10.41 27.50
C SER A 280 15.58 -10.23 26.25
N THR A 281 16.07 -10.75 25.11
CA THR A 281 15.30 -10.73 23.85
C THR A 281 13.94 -11.40 24.03
N THR A 282 13.89 -12.53 24.73
CA THR A 282 12.63 -13.23 25.04
C THR A 282 11.70 -12.40 25.93
N SER A 283 12.20 -11.74 26.98
CA SER A 283 11.31 -10.99 27.88
C SER A 283 10.72 -9.76 27.18
N ILE A 284 11.53 -9.09 26.36
CA ILE A 284 11.09 -7.93 25.56
C ILE A 284 10.09 -8.37 24.48
N LYS A 285 10.38 -9.43 23.72
CA LYS A 285 9.43 -9.98 22.74
C LYS A 285 8.11 -10.37 23.40
N ASN A 286 8.15 -11.03 24.56
CA ASN A 286 6.93 -11.41 25.28
C ASN A 286 6.12 -10.19 25.73
N TYR A 287 6.76 -9.06 26.06
CA TYR A 287 6.05 -7.83 26.40
C TYR A 287 5.36 -7.23 25.16
N ILE A 288 6.05 -7.19 24.03
CA ILE A 288 5.46 -6.72 22.75
C ILE A 288 4.30 -7.63 22.34
N GLN A 289 4.47 -8.95 22.49
CA GLN A 289 3.42 -9.94 22.25
C GLN A 289 2.19 -9.71 23.15
N ASP A 290 2.39 -9.52 24.45
CA ASP A 290 1.29 -9.25 25.40
C ASP A 290 0.55 -7.95 25.04
N ALA A 291 1.27 -6.90 24.66
CA ALA A 291 0.69 -5.65 24.18
C ALA A 291 -0.12 -5.88 22.89
N TYR A 292 0.43 -6.62 21.93
CA TYR A 292 -0.23 -6.96 20.69
C TYR A 292 -1.48 -7.82 20.90
N ASP A 293 -1.47 -8.76 21.84
CA ASP A 293 -2.58 -9.71 22.05
C ASP A 293 -3.72 -9.12 22.90
N THR A 294 -3.42 -8.16 23.80
CA THR A 294 -4.35 -7.80 24.89
C THR A 294 -4.77 -6.34 24.94
N TRP A 295 -4.09 -5.43 24.23
CA TRP A 295 -4.49 -4.02 24.21
C TRP A 295 -5.65 -3.79 23.24
N GLU A 296 -6.47 -2.78 23.54
CA GLU A 296 -7.55 -2.34 22.68
C GLU A 296 -7.01 -1.87 21.32
N ASP A 297 -6.03 -0.97 21.35
CA ASP A 297 -5.23 -0.56 20.19
C ASP A 297 -3.81 -1.13 20.31
N PRO A 298 -3.53 -2.31 19.73
CA PRO A 298 -2.22 -2.92 19.76
C PRO A 298 -1.21 -2.08 18.99
N PRO A 299 0.07 -2.00 19.42
CA PRO A 299 1.06 -1.10 18.81
C PRO A 299 1.16 -1.31 17.29
N GLU A 300 1.05 -0.23 16.52
CA GLU A 300 1.35 -0.24 15.08
C GLU A 300 2.84 0.01 14.84
N PHE A 301 3.46 0.83 15.69
CA PHE A 301 4.88 1.12 15.69
C PHE A 301 5.54 0.64 16.99
N VAL A 302 6.71 0.02 16.85
CA VAL A 302 7.59 -0.31 17.98
C VAL A 302 8.97 0.30 17.76
N CYS A 303 9.38 1.19 18.68
CA CYS A 303 10.69 1.81 18.63
C CYS A 303 11.58 1.37 19.81
N LEU A 304 12.67 0.67 19.49
CA LEU A 304 13.69 0.26 20.45
C LEU A 304 14.69 1.41 20.66
N VAL A 305 14.78 1.96 21.87
CA VAL A 305 15.67 3.08 22.18
C VAL A 305 16.88 2.59 22.96
N GLY A 306 17.92 2.17 22.24
CA GLY A 306 19.15 1.63 22.81
C GLY A 306 19.98 0.86 21.79
N ASP A 307 21.25 0.67 22.08
CA ASP A 307 22.18 -0.13 21.28
C ASP A 307 22.04 -1.63 21.68
N ALA A 308 22.49 -2.55 20.82
CA ALA A 308 22.58 -3.99 21.13
C ALA A 308 23.67 -4.35 22.15
N GLY A 309 24.48 -3.36 22.57
CA GLY A 309 25.48 -3.48 23.61
C GLY A 309 25.62 -2.24 24.49
N GLY A 310 26.69 -2.20 25.28
CA GLY A 310 27.08 -1.01 26.04
C GLY A 310 26.20 -0.69 27.25
N SER A 311 26.13 0.60 27.63
CA SER A 311 25.42 1.07 28.82
C SER A 311 23.92 1.33 28.61
N TYR A 312 23.49 1.45 27.35
CA TYR A 312 22.09 1.64 26.95
C TYR A 312 21.63 0.44 26.12
N ASN A 313 21.71 -0.74 26.73
CA ASN A 313 21.55 -2.01 26.04
C ASN A 313 20.08 -2.45 25.92
N ILE A 314 19.61 -2.60 24.69
CA ILE A 314 18.41 -3.36 24.32
C ILE A 314 18.90 -4.51 23.42
N PRO A 315 18.85 -5.78 23.88
CA PRO A 315 19.45 -6.88 23.14
C PRO A 315 18.78 -7.10 21.78
N THR A 316 19.50 -7.74 20.86
CA THR A 316 19.04 -8.11 19.52
C THR A 316 19.15 -9.63 19.33
N PHE A 317 18.45 -10.18 18.32
CA PHE A 317 18.54 -11.60 18.00
C PHE A 317 19.69 -11.87 17.04
N THR A 318 20.11 -13.13 16.98
CA THR A 318 21.10 -13.61 16.02
C THR A 318 20.52 -14.82 15.31
N GLU A 319 20.52 -14.79 13.99
CA GLU A 319 20.00 -15.91 13.20
C GLU A 319 20.92 -17.14 13.23
N THR A 320 20.36 -18.31 12.90
CA THR A 320 21.07 -19.61 12.93
C THR A 320 21.06 -20.36 11.61
N TRP A 321 20.50 -19.76 10.55
CA TRP A 321 20.39 -20.35 9.22
C TRP A 321 21.69 -20.23 8.43
N SER A 322 22.44 -19.15 8.64
CA SER A 322 23.70 -18.88 7.98
C SER A 322 24.91 -19.18 8.89
N TRP A 323 26.08 -19.33 8.27
CA TRP A 323 27.34 -19.42 9.02
C TRP A 323 27.84 -18.07 9.54
N TYR A 324 27.25 -16.96 9.08
CA TYR A 324 27.60 -15.61 9.53
C TYR A 324 27.00 -15.30 10.91
N ASN A 325 25.85 -15.90 11.24
CA ASN A 325 25.09 -15.64 12.47
C ASN A 325 24.86 -14.12 12.62
N GLY A 326 24.15 -13.53 11.66
CA GLY A 326 23.91 -12.08 11.66
C GLY A 326 22.90 -11.63 12.71
N GLU A 327 23.13 -10.45 13.25
CA GLU A 327 22.21 -9.79 14.16
C GLU A 327 20.98 -9.21 13.44
N GLY A 328 19.90 -9.00 14.19
CA GLY A 328 18.65 -8.48 13.63
C GLY A 328 17.52 -8.39 14.65
N ASP A 329 16.69 -7.35 14.52
CA ASP A 329 15.55 -7.12 15.41
C ASP A 329 14.22 -7.67 14.89
N HIS A 330 14.19 -8.15 13.64
CA HIS A 330 13.00 -8.70 12.98
C HIS A 330 12.15 -9.64 13.85
N PRO A 331 12.71 -10.56 14.67
CA PRO A 331 11.89 -11.41 15.51
C PRO A 331 11.04 -10.69 16.57
N TYR A 332 11.31 -9.42 16.90
CA TYR A 332 10.43 -8.61 17.75
C TYR A 332 9.12 -8.22 17.07
N ALA A 333 9.07 -8.24 15.73
CA ALA A 333 7.90 -7.84 14.95
C ALA A 333 7.04 -9.03 14.45
N GLN A 334 7.50 -10.27 14.65
CA GLN A 334 6.74 -11.49 14.35
C GLN A 334 5.87 -11.86 15.56
N LEU A 335 4.58 -11.51 15.54
CA LEU A 335 3.67 -11.52 16.69
C LEU A 335 2.37 -12.31 16.43
N GLU A 336 1.87 -12.40 15.20
CA GLU A 336 0.72 -13.23 14.86
C GLU A 336 1.17 -14.38 13.95
N GLY A 337 0.68 -15.58 14.25
CA GLY A 337 1.03 -16.75 13.47
C GLY A 337 2.47 -17.23 13.65
N ASN A 338 2.88 -18.15 12.77
CA ASN A 338 4.23 -18.70 12.74
C ASN A 338 4.80 -18.60 11.32
N ASP A 339 5.09 -17.37 10.92
CA ASP A 339 5.62 -17.02 9.61
C ASP A 339 6.64 -15.86 9.68
N VAL A 340 7.07 -15.37 8.52
CA VAL A 340 8.15 -14.40 8.38
C VAL A 340 7.67 -12.95 8.31
N LEU A 341 6.36 -12.69 8.20
CA LEU A 341 5.85 -11.35 8.01
C LEU A 341 5.89 -10.56 9.33
N GLU A 342 5.97 -9.23 9.23
CA GLU A 342 5.97 -8.34 10.39
C GLU A 342 4.55 -7.83 10.67
N ASP A 343 4.15 -7.89 11.94
CA ASP A 343 2.84 -7.41 12.43
C ASP A 343 2.88 -5.99 12.99
N VAL A 344 4.08 -5.41 13.12
CA VAL A 344 4.34 -4.04 13.58
C VAL A 344 5.49 -3.43 12.78
N PHE A 345 5.45 -2.11 12.59
CA PHE A 345 6.58 -1.39 12.01
C PHE A 345 7.65 -1.15 13.06
N LEU A 346 8.83 -1.74 12.85
CA LEU A 346 9.91 -1.79 13.83
C LEU A 346 11.09 -0.89 13.45
N GLY A 347 11.62 -0.16 14.42
CA GLY A 347 12.88 0.59 14.27
C GLY A 347 13.67 0.70 15.56
N ARG A 348 14.95 1.04 15.44
CA ARG A 348 15.86 1.21 16.58
C ARG A 348 16.54 2.57 16.57
N ILE A 349 16.26 3.39 17.57
CA ILE A 349 17.06 4.57 17.90
C ILE A 349 18.29 4.09 18.68
N SER A 350 19.30 3.62 17.95
CA SER A 350 20.51 3.06 18.55
C SER A 350 21.41 4.16 19.11
N ILE A 351 21.64 4.14 20.42
CA ILE A 351 22.40 5.16 21.15
C ILE A 351 23.47 4.56 22.04
N SER A 352 24.65 5.19 22.04
CA SER A 352 25.74 4.86 22.97
C SER A 352 25.85 5.86 24.13
N SER A 353 25.20 7.02 24.00
CA SER A 353 25.23 8.13 24.95
C SER A 353 23.94 8.96 24.95
N ILE A 354 23.67 9.73 26.03
CA ILE A 354 22.54 10.68 26.05
C ILE A 354 22.67 11.77 24.97
N PRO A 355 23.86 12.34 24.68
CA PRO A 355 24.04 13.21 23.54
C PRO A 355 23.61 12.62 22.19
N ASP A 356 23.75 11.31 21.99
CA ASP A 356 23.28 10.63 20.77
C ASP A 356 21.75 10.74 20.68
N LEU A 357 21.04 10.44 21.79
CA LEU A 357 19.58 10.56 21.88
C LEU A 357 19.13 12.01 21.67
N GLN A 358 19.75 12.98 22.34
CA GLN A 358 19.43 14.40 22.18
C GLN A 358 19.62 14.87 20.74
N THR A 359 20.66 14.37 20.07
CA THR A 359 20.92 14.66 18.66
C THR A 359 19.82 14.07 17.78
N TYR A 360 19.42 12.83 18.02
CA TYR A 360 18.38 12.17 17.25
C TYR A 360 16.99 12.79 17.47
N VAL A 361 16.63 13.12 18.71
CA VAL A 361 15.38 13.84 19.03
C VAL A 361 15.35 15.20 18.33
N ALA A 362 16.46 15.95 18.33
CA ALA A 362 16.55 17.22 17.62
C ALA A 362 16.43 17.06 16.09
N LYS A 363 16.88 15.93 15.52
CA LYS A 363 16.65 15.58 14.11
C LYS A 363 15.17 15.43 13.82
N VAL A 364 14.47 14.57 14.58
CA VAL A 364 13.05 14.28 14.34
C VAL A 364 12.18 15.53 14.53
N LEU A 365 12.35 16.26 15.63
CA LEU A 365 11.57 17.49 15.87
C LEU A 365 11.86 18.56 14.81
N GLY A 366 13.12 18.73 14.40
CA GLY A 366 13.49 19.68 13.36
C GLY A 366 13.17 19.25 11.93
N TYR A 367 12.73 17.99 11.73
CA TYR A 367 12.36 17.41 10.44
C TYR A 367 10.84 17.34 10.27
N GLU A 368 10.12 16.84 11.28
CA GLU A 368 8.66 16.72 11.26
C GLU A 368 7.96 17.98 11.80
N LYS A 369 8.29 18.42 13.03
CA LYS A 369 7.53 19.47 13.74
C LYS A 369 7.84 20.87 13.22
N GLU A 370 9.11 21.16 12.94
CA GLU A 370 9.56 22.44 12.41
C GLU A 370 10.46 22.24 11.18
N PRO A 371 9.94 21.81 10.03
CA PRO A 371 10.76 21.48 8.84
C PRO A 371 11.65 22.66 8.38
N TYR A 372 12.80 22.34 7.80
CA TYR A 372 13.78 23.34 7.39
C TYR A 372 13.44 23.97 6.03
N MET A 373 12.84 25.17 6.07
CA MET A 373 12.34 25.89 4.89
C MET A 373 13.24 27.03 4.37
N ASP A 374 14.41 27.29 4.96
CA ASP A 374 15.31 28.38 4.48
C ASP A 374 15.96 28.05 3.12
N GLU A 375 16.26 26.78 2.88
CA GLU A 375 16.75 26.24 1.60
C GLU A 375 15.92 25.00 1.30
N THR A 376 15.07 25.04 0.27
CA THR A 376 14.08 23.98 -0.01
C THR A 376 14.53 23.00 -1.10
N ASP A 377 15.54 23.34 -1.91
CA ASP A 377 15.97 22.53 -3.06
C ASP A 377 16.41 21.10 -2.67
N TRP A 378 16.79 20.88 -1.40
CA TRP A 378 17.19 19.55 -0.92
C TRP A 378 16.03 18.56 -0.84
N TYR A 379 14.79 19.03 -0.64
CA TYR A 379 13.59 18.18 -0.61
C TYR A 379 13.43 17.44 -1.95
N ASP A 380 13.70 18.14 -3.04
CA ASP A 380 13.63 17.68 -4.42
C ASP A 380 14.95 17.12 -4.94
N SER A 381 15.86 16.71 -4.06
CA SER A 381 17.18 16.18 -4.45
C SER A 381 17.43 14.80 -3.86
N SER A 382 17.91 13.87 -4.68
CA SER A 382 18.41 12.57 -4.23
C SER A 382 19.79 12.26 -4.81
N VAL A 383 20.52 11.33 -4.20
CA VAL A 383 21.79 10.84 -4.74
C VAL A 383 21.80 9.31 -4.77
N MET A 384 22.09 8.78 -5.95
CA MET A 384 22.04 7.35 -6.26
C MET A 384 23.45 6.87 -6.64
N ILE A 385 24.05 6.01 -5.83
CA ILE A 385 25.42 5.53 -6.03
C ILE A 385 25.39 4.04 -6.32
N GLY A 386 25.78 3.66 -7.53
CA GLY A 386 25.98 2.27 -7.95
C GLY A 386 27.45 2.01 -8.25
N ASP A 387 28.15 1.27 -7.40
CA ASP A 387 29.53 0.84 -7.66
C ASP A 387 29.55 -0.59 -8.24
N PRO A 388 29.78 -0.76 -9.56
CA PRO A 388 29.75 -2.08 -10.19
C PRO A 388 31.05 -2.87 -10.00
N SER A 389 32.07 -2.30 -9.37
CA SER A 389 33.45 -2.81 -9.42
C SER A 389 33.62 -4.26 -8.92
N HIS A 390 32.75 -4.69 -8.00
CA HIS A 390 32.78 -6.03 -7.39
C HIS A 390 31.40 -6.70 -7.41
N SER A 391 30.33 -5.91 -7.24
CA SER A 391 28.95 -6.41 -7.17
C SER A 391 28.25 -6.47 -8.53
N GLY A 392 28.94 -6.11 -9.62
CA GLY A 392 28.42 -6.18 -10.98
C GLY A 392 27.54 -4.99 -11.39
N PRO A 393 27.14 -4.92 -12.67
CA PRO A 393 26.40 -3.78 -13.22
C PRO A 393 24.96 -3.64 -12.67
N SER A 394 24.40 -4.66 -12.02
CA SER A 394 23.06 -4.58 -11.43
C SER A 394 22.95 -3.51 -10.34
N THR A 395 24.05 -3.12 -9.68
CA THR A 395 24.04 -1.98 -8.74
C THR A 395 23.71 -0.65 -9.42
N ILE A 396 24.00 -0.52 -10.70
CA ILE A 396 23.63 0.63 -11.53
C ILE A 396 22.17 0.50 -11.94
N PHE A 397 21.78 -0.63 -12.53
CA PHE A 397 20.41 -0.83 -13.02
C PHE A 397 19.39 -0.68 -11.90
N THR A 398 19.70 -1.17 -10.70
CA THR A 398 18.83 -1.01 -9.55
C THR A 398 18.54 0.44 -9.24
N ASN A 399 19.59 1.27 -9.21
CA ASN A 399 19.44 2.69 -8.99
C ASN A 399 18.67 3.37 -10.13
N GLN A 400 18.90 2.98 -11.38
CA GLN A 400 18.17 3.54 -12.52
C GLN A 400 16.68 3.23 -12.45
N THR A 401 16.32 1.98 -12.13
CA THR A 401 14.91 1.57 -11.93
C THR A 401 14.25 2.36 -10.79
N ILE A 402 14.97 2.56 -9.68
CA ILE A 402 14.49 3.39 -8.57
C ILE A 402 14.25 4.83 -9.04
N VAL A 403 15.18 5.41 -9.82
CA VAL A 403 15.04 6.78 -10.34
C VAL A 403 13.87 6.91 -11.30
N GLU A 404 13.67 5.97 -12.21
CA GLU A 404 12.53 5.99 -13.14
C GLU A 404 11.20 5.90 -12.40
N MET A 405 11.09 5.01 -11.41
CA MET A 405 9.91 4.89 -10.55
C MET A 405 9.69 6.17 -9.72
N MET A 406 10.75 6.74 -9.12
CA MET A 406 10.67 8.01 -8.41
C MET A 406 10.19 9.14 -9.33
N GLN A 407 10.62 9.19 -10.59
CA GLN A 407 10.18 10.20 -11.55
C GLN A 407 8.70 10.06 -11.93
N GLN A 408 8.14 8.84 -11.90
CA GLN A 408 6.72 8.61 -12.16
C GLN A 408 5.83 9.10 -11.02
N HIS A 409 6.25 8.90 -9.77
CA HIS A 409 5.43 9.20 -8.59
C HIS A 409 5.80 10.50 -7.87
N ALA A 410 7.03 10.99 -8.04
CA ALA A 410 7.56 12.23 -7.47
C ALA A 410 8.44 12.98 -8.48
N PRO A 411 7.86 13.48 -9.59
CA PRO A 411 8.60 14.03 -10.74
C PRO A 411 9.48 15.24 -10.43
N ASN A 412 9.25 15.91 -9.30
CA ASN A 412 10.07 17.04 -8.86
C ASN A 412 11.42 16.60 -8.27
N ILE A 413 11.53 15.37 -7.75
CA ILE A 413 12.79 14.89 -7.18
C ILE A 413 13.80 14.61 -8.30
N VAL A 414 14.93 15.30 -8.27
CA VAL A 414 16.04 15.12 -9.20
C VAL A 414 17.11 14.24 -8.57
N ALA A 415 17.38 13.11 -9.22
CA ALA A 415 18.42 12.19 -8.80
C ALA A 415 19.80 12.55 -9.39
N THR A 416 20.81 12.64 -8.52
CA THR A 416 22.21 12.66 -8.94
C THR A 416 22.74 11.23 -8.99
N GLU A 417 22.91 10.70 -10.20
CA GLU A 417 23.40 9.34 -10.44
C GLU A 417 24.94 9.28 -10.52
N VAL A 418 25.57 8.41 -9.72
CA VAL A 418 27.03 8.25 -9.64
C VAL A 418 27.42 6.78 -9.86
N TYR A 419 27.83 6.46 -11.08
CA TYR A 419 28.14 5.08 -11.50
C TYR A 419 29.60 4.80 -11.88
N SER A 420 30.47 5.80 -11.77
CA SER A 420 31.90 5.58 -11.99
C SER A 420 32.78 6.61 -11.29
N GLY A 421 33.76 6.12 -10.54
CA GLY A 421 34.84 6.92 -9.93
C GLY A 421 34.38 7.92 -8.86
N SER A 422 35.31 8.34 -8.00
CA SER A 422 35.10 9.42 -7.01
C SER A 422 33.90 9.25 -6.06
N TYR A 423 33.40 8.03 -5.87
CA TYR A 423 32.18 7.72 -5.11
C TYR A 423 32.12 8.40 -3.73
N SER A 424 33.09 8.13 -2.85
CA SER A 424 33.12 8.69 -1.48
C SER A 424 33.12 10.23 -1.46
N SER A 425 33.86 10.87 -2.37
CA SER A 425 33.89 12.34 -2.46
C SER A 425 32.58 12.93 -3.01
N LEU A 426 31.96 12.28 -3.99
CA LEU A 426 30.69 12.72 -4.57
C LEU A 426 29.53 12.50 -3.59
N MET A 427 29.54 11.38 -2.86
CA MET A 427 28.59 11.13 -1.78
C MET A 427 28.69 12.22 -0.70
N THR A 428 29.91 12.54 -0.26
CA THR A 428 30.14 13.61 0.72
C THR A 428 29.64 14.97 0.22
N SER A 429 29.95 15.34 -1.03
CA SER A 429 29.55 16.65 -1.58
C SER A 429 28.05 16.79 -1.79
N ASN A 430 27.37 15.73 -2.26
CA ASN A 430 25.92 15.75 -2.45
C ASN A 430 25.20 15.79 -1.10
N LEU A 431 25.59 14.94 -0.14
CA LEU A 431 25.06 14.98 1.22
C LEU A 431 25.21 16.37 1.83
N ASN A 432 26.41 16.97 1.76
CA ASN A 432 26.65 18.31 2.31
C ASN A 432 25.86 19.43 1.63
N SER A 433 25.48 19.24 0.35
CA SER A 433 24.62 20.18 -0.37
C SER A 433 23.16 20.06 0.09
N GLY A 434 22.76 18.85 0.48
CA GLY A 434 21.43 18.50 0.96
C GLY A 434 20.71 17.60 -0.04
N VAL A 435 20.17 16.49 0.44
CA VAL A 435 19.35 15.53 -0.32
C VAL A 435 18.32 14.91 0.63
N SER A 436 17.15 14.53 0.12
CA SER A 436 16.13 13.76 0.84
C SER A 436 16.43 12.28 0.88
N TYR A 437 17.14 11.75 -0.12
CA TYR A 437 17.42 10.33 -0.25
C TYR A 437 18.87 10.08 -0.63
N LEU A 438 19.49 9.11 0.04
CA LEU A 438 20.77 8.51 -0.31
C LEU A 438 20.55 7.03 -0.59
N ASN A 439 20.88 6.59 -1.80
CA ASN A 439 21.04 5.18 -2.11
C ASN A 439 22.52 4.86 -2.35
N TYR A 440 23.02 3.80 -1.70
CA TYR A 440 24.27 3.18 -2.08
C TYR A 440 24.07 1.68 -2.29
N ARG A 441 24.38 1.23 -3.51
CA ARG A 441 24.60 -0.18 -3.86
C ARG A 441 26.01 -0.38 -4.37
N GLY A 442 26.65 -1.43 -3.90
CA GLY A 442 28.05 -1.70 -4.19
C GLY A 442 28.59 -2.78 -3.30
N TYR A 443 29.83 -2.61 -2.85
CA TYR A 443 30.55 -3.62 -2.10
C TYR A 443 30.91 -3.17 -0.67
N ILE A 444 31.39 -4.12 0.13
CA ILE A 444 31.86 -3.90 1.49
C ILE A 444 32.88 -2.75 1.55
N GLY A 445 32.71 -1.88 2.55
CA GLY A 445 33.55 -0.68 2.72
C GLY A 445 33.06 0.55 1.96
N MET A 446 31.89 0.47 1.30
CA MET A 446 31.18 1.60 0.69
C MET A 446 32.05 2.49 -0.22
N SER A 447 32.86 1.86 -1.07
CA SER A 447 33.80 2.56 -1.97
C SER A 447 34.72 3.59 -1.26
N GLY A 448 35.05 3.32 0.01
CA GLY A 448 35.89 4.20 0.85
C GLY A 448 35.13 5.31 1.56
N PHE A 449 33.80 5.22 1.69
CA PHE A 449 32.99 6.09 2.54
C PHE A 449 32.77 5.43 3.92
N ASP A 450 33.29 6.04 4.99
CA ASP A 450 33.29 5.44 6.33
C ASP A 450 32.65 6.32 7.43
N ASN A 451 32.61 5.84 8.68
CA ASN A 451 32.09 6.62 9.81
C ASN A 451 32.82 7.96 10.01
N THR A 452 34.10 8.07 9.59
CA THR A 452 34.82 9.35 9.62
C THR A 452 34.23 10.31 8.59
N ASN A 453 33.85 9.83 7.40
CA ASN A 453 33.14 10.67 6.43
C ASN A 453 31.79 11.12 6.99
N ILE A 454 30.99 10.19 7.52
CA ILE A 454 29.66 10.46 8.07
C ILE A 454 29.71 11.49 9.21
N ASN A 455 30.63 11.31 10.16
CA ASN A 455 30.79 12.21 11.30
C ASN A 455 31.34 13.61 10.93
N ASN A 456 31.87 13.78 9.72
CA ASN A 456 32.35 15.06 9.20
C ASN A 456 31.38 15.72 8.20
N LEU A 457 30.19 15.15 8.00
CA LEU A 457 29.15 15.77 7.18
C LEU A 457 28.73 17.12 7.77
N SER A 458 28.33 18.03 6.88
CA SER A 458 27.90 19.40 7.19
C SER A 458 26.51 19.71 6.66
N ASN A 459 25.69 18.69 6.40
CA ASN A 459 24.35 18.76 5.83
C ASN A 459 23.28 19.22 6.85
N SER A 460 23.64 20.16 7.72
CA SER A 460 22.86 20.67 8.85
C SER A 460 21.35 20.72 8.58
N ARG A 461 20.56 19.93 9.31
CA ARG A 461 19.09 19.78 9.19
C ARG A 461 18.53 19.22 7.85
N LYS A 462 19.36 19.06 6.81
CA LYS A 462 19.00 18.44 5.52
C LYS A 462 19.29 16.96 5.58
N LEU A 463 18.38 16.23 6.24
CA LEU A 463 18.61 14.87 6.72
C LEU A 463 17.98 13.86 5.76
N PRO A 464 18.75 13.15 4.92
CA PRO A 464 18.18 12.14 4.04
C PRO A 464 17.70 10.90 4.80
N PHE A 465 16.86 10.10 4.14
CA PHE A 465 16.80 8.67 4.40
C PHE A 465 17.98 7.97 3.72
N ALA A 466 18.81 7.28 4.50
CA ALA A 466 20.06 6.66 4.02
C ALA A 466 19.94 5.14 3.87
N VAL A 467 19.74 4.69 2.64
CA VAL A 467 19.66 3.28 2.25
C VAL A 467 21.02 2.82 1.72
N ILE A 468 21.71 1.99 2.51
CA ILE A 468 23.10 1.61 2.27
C ILE A 468 23.29 0.08 2.32
N LEU A 469 22.39 -0.63 1.66
CA LEU A 469 22.37 -2.10 1.65
C LEU A 469 23.64 -2.63 0.99
N THR A 470 24.48 -3.29 1.75
CA THR A 470 25.67 -4.06 1.33
C THR A 470 26.25 -4.70 2.60
N CYS A 471 27.26 -5.56 2.44
CA CYS A 471 27.94 -6.21 3.55
C CYS A 471 28.37 -5.22 4.66
N ALA A 472 28.07 -5.59 5.91
CA ALA A 472 28.53 -4.99 7.17
C ALA A 472 28.11 -3.53 7.44
N THR A 473 27.29 -2.91 6.60
CA THR A 473 26.82 -1.54 6.86
C THR A 473 25.84 -1.46 8.01
N GLY A 474 25.10 -2.55 8.27
CA GLY A 474 24.13 -2.70 9.35
C GLY A 474 24.57 -3.63 10.50
N SER A 475 25.86 -3.96 10.65
CA SER A 475 26.30 -4.84 11.74
C SER A 475 26.49 -4.08 13.08
N PHE A 476 25.38 -3.77 13.75
CA PHE A 476 25.33 -2.94 14.97
C PHE A 476 25.66 -3.67 16.28
N ALA A 477 25.70 -5.01 16.31
CA ALA A 477 25.93 -5.74 17.56
C ALA A 477 27.40 -5.73 18.03
N SER A 478 28.34 -5.36 17.15
CA SER A 478 29.79 -5.51 17.39
C SER A 478 30.59 -4.21 17.19
N GLY A 479 29.96 -3.07 17.47
CA GLY A 479 30.53 -1.73 17.35
C GLY A 479 29.62 -0.82 16.55
N GLU A 480 30.00 0.44 16.39
CA GLU A 480 29.21 1.40 15.61
C GLU A 480 29.24 1.04 14.11
N SER A 481 28.11 0.57 13.62
CA SER A 481 27.84 0.32 12.20
C SER A 481 27.69 1.62 11.39
N ARG A 482 27.58 1.51 10.07
CA ARG A 482 27.41 2.69 9.19
C ARG A 482 26.01 3.30 9.36
N SER A 483 24.99 2.46 9.48
CA SER A 483 23.62 2.92 9.71
C SER A 483 23.45 3.63 11.06
N GLU A 484 24.13 3.14 12.12
CA GLU A 484 24.17 3.84 13.41
C GLU A 484 24.88 5.18 13.33
N ALA A 485 26.03 5.24 12.66
CA ALA A 485 26.79 6.49 12.52
C ALA A 485 25.95 7.59 11.84
N PHE A 486 25.12 7.23 10.85
CA PHE A 486 24.24 8.19 10.17
C PHE A 486 23.21 8.83 11.11
N ILE A 487 22.59 8.05 12.00
CA ILE A 487 21.60 8.58 12.95
C ILE A 487 22.25 9.27 14.15
N ARG A 488 23.47 8.89 14.53
CA ARG A 488 24.22 9.50 15.66
C ARG A 488 24.98 10.78 15.31
N ALA A 489 25.30 11.01 14.03
CA ALA A 489 26.13 12.13 13.61
C ALA A 489 25.56 13.50 13.99
N GLY A 490 26.46 14.43 14.33
CA GLY A 490 26.14 15.82 14.63
C GLY A 490 25.99 16.10 16.12
N SER A 491 25.11 17.05 16.45
CA SER A 491 24.76 17.40 17.82
C SER A 491 23.33 17.96 17.87
N ALA A 492 22.69 18.01 19.04
CA ALA A 492 21.36 18.60 19.17
C ALA A 492 21.23 20.04 18.62
N GLY A 493 22.28 20.86 18.72
CA GLY A 493 22.29 22.22 18.17
C GLY A 493 22.69 22.33 16.69
N ASN A 494 23.18 21.25 16.10
CA ASN A 494 23.58 21.17 14.70
C ASN A 494 23.47 19.70 14.23
N PRO A 495 22.26 19.20 13.99
CA PRO A 495 22.05 17.82 13.57
C PRO A 495 22.53 17.61 12.13
N THR A 496 23.27 16.52 11.88
CA THR A 496 23.85 16.14 10.57
C THR A 496 23.72 14.64 10.35
N GLY A 497 24.10 14.11 9.19
CA GLY A 497 23.90 12.68 8.88
C GLY A 497 22.49 12.45 8.32
N ALA A 498 21.77 11.43 8.79
CA ALA A 498 20.48 11.01 8.24
C ALA A 498 19.34 11.09 9.28
N ILE A 499 18.09 11.15 8.81
CA ILE A 499 16.88 11.06 9.66
C ILE A 499 16.61 9.61 10.06
N ALA A 500 16.85 8.68 9.14
CA ALA A 500 16.84 7.24 9.36
C ALA A 500 17.87 6.59 8.44
N SER A 501 18.32 5.38 8.78
CA SER A 501 19.24 4.64 7.93
C SER A 501 19.03 3.13 8.02
N ILE A 502 19.19 2.45 6.90
CA ILE A 502 19.15 1.00 6.82
C ILE A 502 20.42 0.48 6.14
N GLY A 503 20.98 -0.57 6.71
CA GLY A 503 22.11 -1.32 6.16
C GLY A 503 21.93 -2.80 6.49
N THR A 504 22.81 -3.63 5.94
CA THR A 504 22.67 -5.08 6.02
C THR A 504 23.74 -5.67 6.93
N ALA A 505 23.34 -6.45 7.93
CA ALA A 505 24.23 -7.42 8.55
C ALA A 505 24.48 -8.55 7.53
N THR A 506 25.63 -9.17 7.33
CA THR A 506 26.92 -9.15 8.01
C THR A 506 28.02 -8.87 6.96
N SER A 507 29.26 -9.26 7.21
CA SER A 507 30.35 -9.17 6.22
C SER A 507 30.14 -9.94 4.91
N GLY A 508 29.13 -10.79 4.79
CA GLY A 508 28.80 -11.42 3.52
C GLY A 508 27.31 -11.53 3.26
N THR A 509 26.95 -11.06 2.08
CA THR A 509 25.59 -10.94 1.57
C THR A 509 25.58 -11.33 0.08
N HIS A 510 24.45 -11.14 -0.58
CA HIS A 510 24.22 -11.48 -1.99
C HIS A 510 23.52 -10.33 -2.69
N THR A 511 24.00 -10.00 -3.89
CA THR A 511 23.53 -8.86 -4.68
C THR A 511 22.03 -8.93 -4.94
N ASN A 512 21.51 -10.11 -5.28
CA ASN A 512 20.11 -10.30 -5.66
C ASN A 512 19.13 -9.87 -4.56
N PHE A 513 19.30 -10.41 -3.35
CA PHE A 513 18.41 -10.08 -2.23
C PHE A 513 18.61 -8.65 -1.73
N ASN A 514 19.84 -8.11 -1.80
CA ASN A 514 20.09 -6.71 -1.49
C ASN A 514 19.36 -5.79 -2.49
N ASN A 515 19.41 -6.08 -3.79
CA ASN A 515 18.74 -5.30 -4.83
C ASN A 515 17.22 -5.38 -4.70
N CYS A 516 16.67 -6.57 -4.38
CA CYS A 516 15.26 -6.77 -4.14
C CYS A 516 14.76 -5.95 -2.95
N MET A 517 15.48 -6.00 -1.82
CA MET A 517 15.19 -5.21 -0.63
C MET A 517 15.31 -3.71 -0.92
N ASP A 518 16.33 -3.30 -1.68
CA ASP A 518 16.60 -1.90 -2.01
C ASP A 518 15.45 -1.28 -2.80
N ALA A 519 15.14 -1.85 -3.96
CA ALA A 519 14.10 -1.32 -4.81
C ALA A 519 12.70 -1.51 -4.21
N GLY A 520 12.43 -2.60 -3.48
CA GLY A 520 11.15 -2.79 -2.79
C GLY A 520 10.86 -1.70 -1.74
N LEU A 521 11.88 -1.23 -1.05
CA LEU A 521 11.76 -0.12 -0.10
C LEU A 521 11.42 1.20 -0.80
N TYR A 522 12.11 1.55 -1.89
CA TYR A 522 11.80 2.76 -2.65
C TYR A 522 10.43 2.68 -3.33
N TYR A 523 10.07 1.51 -3.86
CA TYR A 523 8.74 1.26 -4.42
C TYR A 523 7.65 1.49 -3.36
N GLY A 524 7.87 1.00 -2.15
CA GLY A 524 6.99 1.25 -1.01
C GLY A 524 6.77 2.73 -0.72
N ILE A 525 7.84 3.54 -0.70
CA ILE A 525 7.75 4.97 -0.37
C ILE A 525 6.99 5.74 -1.46
N PHE A 526 7.33 5.50 -2.72
CA PHE A 526 6.92 6.37 -3.82
C PHE A 526 5.69 5.85 -4.57
N ALA A 527 5.66 4.56 -4.89
CA ALA A 527 4.56 3.97 -5.65
C ALA A 527 3.40 3.55 -4.72
N ASP A 528 3.71 2.94 -3.58
CA ASP A 528 2.69 2.42 -2.65
C ASP A 528 2.25 3.44 -1.59
N GLY A 529 2.90 4.62 -1.52
CA GLY A 529 2.54 5.68 -0.57
C GLY A 529 2.88 5.39 0.90
N ILE A 530 3.84 4.50 1.17
CA ILE A 530 4.28 4.12 2.52
C ILE A 530 5.40 5.08 2.97
N TYR A 531 5.01 6.25 3.45
CA TYR A 531 5.95 7.36 3.72
C TYR A 531 6.76 7.23 5.00
N ASN A 532 6.49 6.23 5.85
CA ASN A 532 7.27 6.00 7.05
C ASN A 532 8.36 4.92 6.79
N PRO A 533 9.59 5.09 7.30
CA PRO A 533 10.68 4.17 6.98
C PRO A 533 10.47 2.77 7.58
N GLY A 534 9.72 2.64 8.68
CA GLY A 534 9.38 1.33 9.25
C GLY A 534 8.56 0.49 8.27
N GLY A 535 7.50 1.07 7.73
CA GLY A 535 6.66 0.47 6.70
C GLY A 535 7.40 0.25 5.38
N ALA A 536 8.25 1.19 4.96
CA ALA A 536 9.06 1.01 3.75
C ALA A 536 10.03 -0.18 3.87
N VAL A 537 10.63 -0.38 5.06
CA VAL A 537 11.45 -1.57 5.33
C VAL A 537 10.60 -2.84 5.35
N ASN A 538 9.41 -2.82 5.96
CA ASN A 538 8.50 -3.96 5.93
C ASN A 538 8.10 -4.31 4.47
N ARG A 539 7.81 -3.30 3.64
CA ARG A 539 7.49 -3.48 2.22
C ARG A 539 8.63 -4.12 1.42
N GLY A 540 9.88 -3.75 1.68
CA GLY A 540 11.03 -4.40 1.03
C GLY A 540 11.24 -5.85 1.49
N LYS A 541 10.93 -6.17 2.76
CA LYS A 541 10.91 -7.57 3.24
C LYS A 541 9.77 -8.37 2.60
N LEU A 542 8.61 -7.75 2.45
CA LEU A 542 7.50 -8.33 1.72
C LEU A 542 7.85 -8.60 0.24
N ALA A 543 8.58 -7.68 -0.40
CA ALA A 543 9.09 -7.91 -1.75
C ALA A 543 9.99 -9.15 -1.83
N LEU A 544 10.86 -9.40 -0.83
CA LEU A 544 11.64 -10.64 -0.76
C LEU A 544 10.73 -11.87 -0.68
N TYR A 545 9.68 -11.83 0.14
CA TYR A 545 8.72 -12.92 0.28
C TYR A 545 7.96 -13.20 -1.03
N GLU A 546 7.51 -12.15 -1.72
CA GLU A 546 6.79 -12.25 -2.99
C GLU A 546 7.67 -12.79 -4.14
N HIS A 547 8.92 -12.31 -4.24
CA HIS A 547 9.84 -12.69 -5.31
C HIS A 547 10.54 -14.05 -5.05
N TYR A 548 10.64 -14.47 -3.78
CA TYR A 548 11.28 -15.73 -3.40
C TYR A 548 10.40 -16.56 -2.45
N PRO A 549 9.17 -16.93 -2.83
CA PRO A 549 8.19 -17.55 -1.94
C PRO A 549 8.60 -18.94 -1.43
N GLN A 550 9.51 -19.61 -2.13
CA GLN A 550 10.09 -20.90 -1.71
C GLN A 550 11.22 -20.74 -0.68
N ASN A 551 11.59 -19.50 -0.36
CA ASN A 551 12.62 -19.15 0.60
C ASN A 551 13.92 -19.97 0.42
N PRO A 552 14.55 -19.89 -0.77
CA PRO A 552 15.68 -20.73 -1.13
C PRO A 552 16.83 -20.51 -0.15
N GLU A 553 17.37 -21.60 0.40
CA GLU A 553 18.42 -21.60 1.44
C GLU A 553 18.11 -20.73 2.68
N ASN A 554 16.84 -20.43 2.96
CA ASN A 554 16.36 -19.49 3.98
C ASN A 554 16.72 -18.02 3.71
N TYR A 555 17.01 -17.63 2.46
CA TYR A 555 17.44 -16.27 2.16
C TYR A 555 16.38 -15.20 2.43
N VAL A 556 15.08 -15.52 2.34
CA VAL A 556 14.03 -14.57 2.76
C VAL A 556 14.13 -14.34 4.27
N ASP A 557 14.20 -15.40 5.08
CA ASP A 557 14.35 -15.25 6.55
C ASP A 557 15.64 -14.51 6.90
N ILE A 558 16.76 -14.88 6.27
CA ILE A 558 18.09 -14.32 6.54
C ILE A 558 18.12 -12.83 6.23
N PHE A 559 17.65 -12.40 5.04
CA PHE A 559 17.69 -10.99 4.65
C PHE A 559 16.60 -10.16 5.34
N SER A 560 15.45 -10.74 5.68
CA SER A 560 14.46 -10.08 6.56
C SER A 560 15.01 -9.86 7.96
N HIS A 561 15.81 -10.80 8.48
CA HIS A 561 16.48 -10.69 9.77
C HIS A 561 17.59 -9.63 9.77
N TRP A 562 18.48 -9.66 8.78
CA TRP A 562 19.69 -8.84 8.72
C TRP A 562 19.45 -7.35 8.48
N ASN A 563 18.29 -6.98 7.93
CA ASN A 563 17.95 -5.61 7.57
C ASN A 563 17.09 -4.97 8.66
N THR A 564 17.76 -4.26 9.57
CA THR A 564 17.14 -3.53 10.70
C THR A 564 17.21 -2.03 10.47
N LEU A 565 16.08 -1.35 10.62
CA LEU A 565 15.99 0.10 10.53
C LEU A 565 16.64 0.78 11.74
N MET A 566 17.60 1.68 11.48
CA MET A 566 18.12 2.60 12.48
C MET A 566 17.38 3.93 12.40
N GLY A 567 16.67 4.28 13.48
CA GLY A 567 15.84 5.48 13.59
C GLY A 567 14.44 5.18 14.14
N ASP A 568 13.64 6.23 14.21
CA ASP A 568 12.20 6.22 14.47
C ASP A 568 11.47 5.59 13.27
N PRO A 569 10.77 4.45 13.44
CA PRO A 569 10.04 3.80 12.35
C PRO A 569 8.83 4.60 11.84
N GLY A 570 8.27 5.49 12.65
CA GLY A 570 7.09 6.30 12.36
C GLY A 570 7.40 7.77 12.07
N VAL A 571 8.66 8.11 11.73
CA VAL A 571 8.96 9.43 11.15
C VAL A 571 8.43 9.47 9.72
N GLU A 572 7.79 10.56 9.33
CA GLU A 572 7.23 10.69 7.99
C GLU A 572 8.25 11.32 7.02
N LEU A 573 8.66 10.57 5.99
CA LEU A 573 9.65 11.01 5.00
C LEU A 573 9.02 11.98 4.00
N TRP A 574 9.75 13.04 3.64
CA TRP A 574 9.29 13.98 2.62
C TRP A 574 9.47 13.41 1.20
N THR A 575 8.44 13.52 0.37
CA THR A 575 8.52 13.17 -1.07
C THR A 575 8.43 14.40 -1.98
N GLY A 576 8.36 15.59 -1.38
CA GLY A 576 8.47 16.88 -2.07
C GLY A 576 8.67 18.02 -1.08
N ILE A 577 8.76 19.26 -1.60
CA ILE A 577 8.85 20.46 -0.76
C ILE A 577 7.57 20.59 0.10
N PRO A 578 7.69 20.66 1.43
CA PRO A 578 6.53 20.84 2.31
C PRO A 578 5.75 22.12 2.00
N GLN A 579 4.43 21.98 1.88
CA GLN A 579 3.51 23.08 1.60
C GLN A 579 2.87 23.63 2.88
N GLU A 580 2.31 24.84 2.80
CA GLU A 580 1.60 25.45 3.91
C GLU A 580 0.20 24.84 4.04
N LEU A 581 -0.15 24.46 5.27
CA LEU A 581 -1.48 23.97 5.67
C LEU A 581 -2.11 24.98 6.61
N ILE A 582 -3.39 25.27 6.40
CA ILE A 582 -4.15 26.26 7.16
C ILE A 582 -5.34 25.55 7.81
N ALA A 583 -5.42 25.63 9.14
CA ALA A 583 -6.56 25.15 9.91
C ALA A 583 -7.38 26.35 10.43
N ASP A 584 -8.70 26.32 10.20
CA ASP A 584 -9.68 27.28 10.72
C ASP A 584 -10.57 26.59 11.77
N TYR A 585 -10.67 27.20 12.95
CA TYR A 585 -11.34 26.64 14.12
C TYR A 585 -11.52 27.71 15.21
N GLU A 586 -12.40 27.45 16.19
CA GLU A 586 -12.59 28.36 17.32
C GLU A 586 -11.41 28.34 18.30
N THR A 587 -10.79 29.49 18.54
CA THR A 587 -9.63 29.59 19.44
C THR A 587 -10.01 29.81 20.91
N GLN A 588 -11.29 29.98 21.22
CA GLN A 588 -11.81 30.21 22.57
C GLN A 588 -13.15 29.50 22.69
N ILE A 589 -13.19 28.44 23.49
CA ILE A 589 -14.40 27.66 23.75
C ILE A 589 -14.79 27.74 25.22
N SER A 590 -16.06 27.47 25.52
CA SER A 590 -16.56 27.53 26.89
C SER A 590 -16.50 26.16 27.56
N LEU A 591 -16.46 26.14 28.90
CA LEU A 591 -16.67 24.90 29.65
C LEU A 591 -17.97 24.22 29.22
N GLY A 592 -17.94 22.90 29.00
CA GLY A 592 -19.08 22.11 28.54
C GLY A 592 -19.30 22.07 27.03
N THR A 593 -18.36 22.63 26.24
CA THR A 593 -18.30 22.39 24.80
C THR A 593 -17.99 20.91 24.53
N THR A 594 -18.72 20.33 23.59
CA THR A 594 -18.78 18.88 23.28
C THR A 594 -18.13 18.53 21.94
N TYR A 595 -17.87 19.52 21.09
CA TYR A 595 -17.25 19.32 19.78
C TYR A 595 -16.37 20.52 19.38
N LEU A 596 -15.47 20.28 18.43
CA LEU A 596 -14.69 21.30 17.75
C LEU A 596 -14.71 21.02 16.24
N GLU A 597 -15.30 21.94 15.47
CA GLU A 597 -15.20 21.90 14.01
C GLU A 597 -13.87 22.49 13.56
N VAL A 598 -13.19 21.76 12.67
CA VAL A 598 -11.94 22.20 12.06
C VAL A 598 -12.04 22.05 10.55
N THR A 599 -11.80 23.15 9.84
CA THR A 599 -11.66 23.15 8.38
C THR A 599 -10.19 23.30 8.01
N VAL A 600 -9.70 22.43 7.13
CA VAL A 600 -8.31 22.38 6.71
C VAL A 600 -8.20 22.64 5.21
N THR A 601 -7.38 23.62 4.84
CA THR A 601 -7.14 24.03 3.45
C THR A 601 -5.65 24.24 3.19
N ASP A 602 -5.27 24.24 1.92
CA ASP A 602 -3.96 24.73 1.48
C ASP A 602 -3.96 26.27 1.35
N ASN A 603 -2.80 26.85 1.01
CA ASN A 603 -2.66 28.30 0.80
C ASN A 603 -3.46 28.84 -0.41
N SER A 604 -4.01 27.98 -1.26
CA SER A 604 -4.90 28.37 -2.37
C SER A 604 -6.39 28.36 -1.97
N GLY A 605 -6.71 27.87 -0.76
CA GLY A 605 -8.07 27.64 -0.28
C GLY A 605 -8.68 26.34 -0.79
N THR A 606 -7.87 25.42 -1.31
CA THR A 606 -8.32 24.08 -1.70
C THR A 606 -8.48 23.23 -0.43
N PRO A 607 -9.65 22.60 -0.22
CA PRO A 607 -9.84 21.69 0.90
C PRO A 607 -8.87 20.50 0.87
N LEU A 608 -8.41 20.08 2.05
CA LEU A 608 -7.47 18.98 2.18
C LEU A 608 -8.15 17.78 2.85
N GLU A 609 -8.56 16.80 2.06
CA GLU A 609 -9.05 15.51 2.55
C GLU A 609 -7.96 14.74 3.30
N ASN A 610 -8.33 13.93 4.29
CA ASN A 610 -7.43 13.05 5.03
C ASN A 610 -6.26 13.78 5.73
N ALA A 611 -6.41 15.07 6.05
CA ALA A 611 -5.56 15.73 7.03
C ALA A 611 -5.90 15.24 8.44
N TRP A 612 -4.89 14.86 9.22
CA TRP A 612 -5.02 14.29 10.56
C TRP A 612 -5.00 15.42 11.59
N VAL A 613 -6.11 15.61 12.31
CA VAL A 613 -6.35 16.70 13.26
C VAL A 613 -6.46 16.13 14.67
N THR A 614 -5.67 16.68 15.60
CA THR A 614 -5.64 16.23 17.00
C THR A 614 -5.78 17.43 17.94
N ALA A 615 -6.72 17.33 18.88
CA ALA A 615 -6.85 18.25 20.01
C ALA A 615 -6.31 17.58 21.28
N LEU A 616 -5.40 18.24 21.99
CA LEU A 616 -4.74 17.70 23.18
C LEU A 616 -4.67 18.73 24.31
N MET A 617 -5.12 18.39 25.51
CA MET A 617 -5.05 19.24 26.71
C MET A 617 -4.61 18.45 27.93
N GLY A 618 -3.61 18.96 28.65
CA GLY A 618 -3.22 18.44 29.96
C GLY A 618 -2.67 17.01 29.91
N ASP A 619 -3.18 16.15 30.80
CA ASP A 619 -2.89 14.71 30.89
C ASP A 619 -4.08 13.93 30.31
N ASP A 620 -4.34 14.15 29.02
CA ASP A 620 -5.51 13.66 28.27
C ASP A 620 -6.87 14.12 28.82
N ASP A 621 -6.91 15.33 29.37
CA ASP A 621 -8.16 15.99 29.75
C ASP A 621 -9.04 16.25 28.51
N ILE A 622 -8.39 16.56 27.39
CA ILE A 622 -8.92 16.43 26.03
C ILE A 622 -7.85 15.66 25.27
N PHE A 623 -8.21 14.52 24.68
CA PHE A 623 -7.41 13.86 23.68
C PHE A 623 -8.34 13.20 22.67
N THR A 624 -8.46 13.84 21.50
CA THR A 624 -9.33 13.38 20.43
C THR A 624 -8.67 13.64 19.10
N THR A 625 -8.93 12.78 18.14
CA THR A 625 -8.30 12.83 16.83
C THR A 625 -9.27 12.42 15.74
N GLY A 626 -9.08 12.98 14.55
CA GLY A 626 -9.96 12.74 13.41
C GLY A 626 -9.28 13.09 12.09
N HIS A 627 -9.86 12.59 11.01
CA HIS A 627 -9.41 12.89 9.65
C HIS A 627 -10.46 13.73 8.95
N THR A 628 -10.01 14.69 8.15
CA THR A 628 -10.88 15.55 7.36
C THR A 628 -11.49 14.81 6.17
N ASP A 629 -12.73 15.15 5.84
CA ASP A 629 -13.47 14.65 4.68
C ASP A 629 -13.01 15.29 3.35
N GLU A 630 -13.65 14.95 2.24
CA GLU A 630 -13.36 15.52 0.90
C GLU A 630 -13.51 17.05 0.82
N ASN A 631 -14.27 17.64 1.76
CA ASN A 631 -14.48 19.08 1.89
C ASN A 631 -13.50 19.73 2.88
N GLY A 632 -12.51 18.97 3.37
CA GLY A 632 -11.49 19.43 4.31
C GLY A 632 -12.03 19.65 5.73
N ASN A 633 -13.19 19.11 6.08
CA ASN A 633 -13.82 19.33 7.38
C ASN A 633 -13.70 18.10 8.27
N VAL A 634 -13.52 18.34 9.58
CA VAL A 634 -13.62 17.31 10.61
C VAL A 634 -14.34 17.88 11.83
N VAL A 635 -15.15 17.05 12.48
CA VAL A 635 -15.76 17.36 13.77
C VAL A 635 -15.07 16.49 14.83
N LEU A 636 -14.31 17.12 15.73
CA LEU A 636 -13.68 16.43 16.84
C LEU A 636 -14.63 16.42 18.04
N GLN A 637 -15.00 15.25 18.54
CA GLN A 637 -15.74 15.12 19.80
C GLN A 637 -14.79 15.42 20.97
N ILE A 638 -15.09 16.46 21.75
CA ILE A 638 -14.27 16.89 22.91
C ILE A 638 -15.12 16.90 24.19
N ASP A 639 -14.48 16.72 25.34
CA ASP A 639 -15.11 17.00 26.65
C ASP A 639 -14.41 18.18 27.32
N ALA A 640 -14.89 19.41 27.06
CA ALA A 640 -14.33 20.62 27.63
C ALA A 640 -14.77 20.84 29.10
N SER A 641 -14.49 19.87 29.98
CA SER A 641 -14.93 19.88 31.38
C SER A 641 -14.01 20.68 32.32
N MET A 642 -12.82 21.07 31.87
CA MET A 642 -11.80 21.75 32.66
C MET A 642 -11.21 22.98 31.95
N GLU A 643 -10.85 24.01 32.72
CA GLU A 643 -10.20 25.21 32.20
C GLU A 643 -8.74 24.91 31.84
N GLY A 644 -8.28 25.40 30.70
CA GLY A 644 -6.93 25.17 30.23
C GLY A 644 -6.69 25.71 28.84
N THR A 645 -5.46 25.49 28.35
CA THR A 645 -5.11 25.71 26.95
C THR A 645 -4.88 24.34 26.34
N ALA A 646 -5.56 24.06 25.24
CA ALA A 646 -5.40 22.86 24.44
C ALA A 646 -4.56 23.17 23.19
N ASP A 647 -3.70 22.25 22.79
CA ASP A 647 -3.01 22.27 21.51
C ASP A 647 -3.94 21.71 20.43
N LEU A 648 -3.96 22.35 19.26
CA LEU A 648 -4.55 21.80 18.04
C LEU A 648 -3.44 21.58 17.02
N THR A 649 -3.19 20.31 16.70
CA THR A 649 -2.15 19.88 15.77
C THR A 649 -2.79 19.30 14.52
N VAL A 650 -2.41 19.80 13.35
CA VAL A 650 -2.85 19.22 12.06
C VAL A 650 -1.64 18.78 11.26
N THR A 651 -1.67 17.54 10.79
CA THR A 651 -0.60 16.95 9.97
C THR A 651 -1.15 16.33 8.69
N LYS A 652 -0.38 16.43 7.60
CA LYS A 652 -0.68 15.79 6.32
C LYS A 652 0.63 15.61 5.56
N HIS A 653 0.73 14.54 4.77
CA HIS A 653 1.91 14.24 3.98
C HIS A 653 2.32 15.41 3.06
N ASN A 654 3.60 15.78 3.08
CA ASN A 654 4.16 16.95 2.38
C ASN A 654 3.53 18.31 2.76
N TYR A 655 2.95 18.44 3.96
CA TYR A 655 2.56 19.74 4.53
C TYR A 655 3.32 20.02 5.82
N ILE A 656 3.64 21.30 6.03
CA ILE A 656 4.16 21.79 7.30
C ILE A 656 3.05 21.63 8.35
N PRO A 657 3.30 21.00 9.51
CA PRO A 657 2.27 20.86 10.53
C PRO A 657 1.72 22.21 10.99
N HIS A 658 0.40 22.30 11.14
CA HIS A 658 -0.22 23.40 11.87
C HIS A 658 -0.03 23.14 13.37
N LEU A 659 0.58 24.11 14.07
CA LEU A 659 0.78 24.09 15.51
C LEU A 659 0.03 25.28 16.12
N GLY A 660 -1.22 25.05 16.48
CA GLY A 660 -2.08 26.06 17.10
C GLY A 660 -2.61 25.59 18.44
N GLY A 661 -3.57 26.34 18.98
CA GLY A 661 -4.28 25.95 20.18
C GLY A 661 -5.54 26.78 20.40
N PHE A 662 -6.34 26.36 21.37
CA PHE A 662 -7.55 27.04 21.82
C PHE A 662 -7.61 27.04 23.36
N ASP A 663 -8.25 28.05 23.93
CA ASP A 663 -8.45 28.10 25.38
C ASP A 663 -9.86 27.65 25.75
N VAL A 664 -9.95 26.84 26.83
CA VAL A 664 -11.20 26.47 27.49
C VAL A 664 -11.36 27.34 28.73
N GLY A 665 -12.45 28.11 28.80
CA GLY A 665 -12.67 29.06 29.89
C GLY A 665 -14.11 29.18 30.35
N GLU A 666 -14.30 29.69 31.56
CA GLU A 666 -15.62 30.05 32.07
C GLU A 666 -16.12 31.36 31.44
N VAL A 667 -17.39 31.38 31.05
CA VAL A 667 -18.08 32.57 30.56
C VAL A 667 -19.30 32.91 31.43
N ASP A 668 -19.87 34.10 31.23
CA ASP A 668 -21.02 34.56 32.02
C ASP A 668 -22.23 33.62 31.90
N ARG A 669 -22.53 33.13 30.70
CA ARG A 669 -23.62 32.18 30.41
C ARG A 669 -23.19 31.30 29.23
N PHE A 670 -23.27 29.99 29.41
CA PHE A 670 -23.06 29.00 28.36
C PHE A 670 -23.98 27.83 28.63
N VAL A 671 -24.87 27.53 27.69
CA VAL A 671 -25.81 26.42 27.80
C VAL A 671 -25.53 25.47 26.65
N ASN A 672 -25.31 24.20 26.97
CA ASN A 672 -25.06 23.16 25.97
C ASN A 672 -25.87 21.91 26.27
N VAL A 673 -25.95 20.99 25.30
CA VAL A 673 -26.59 19.69 25.50
C VAL A 673 -25.79 18.91 26.54
N LEU A 674 -26.52 18.23 27.42
CA LEU A 674 -25.94 17.35 28.43
C LEU A 674 -26.25 15.88 28.14
N ASP A 675 -27.47 15.60 27.66
CA ASP A 675 -27.99 14.25 27.49
C ASP A 675 -29.14 14.27 26.49
N VAL A 676 -29.32 13.17 25.75
CA VAL A 676 -30.41 12.97 24.79
C VAL A 676 -30.99 11.58 25.03
N ILE A 677 -32.30 11.51 25.28
CA ILE A 677 -33.04 10.26 25.46
C ILE A 677 -33.94 10.07 24.25
N ILE A 678 -33.82 8.90 23.61
CA ILE A 678 -34.66 8.47 22.49
C ILE A 678 -35.99 7.91 23.06
N ASP A 679 -37.10 8.51 22.66
CA ASP A 679 -38.46 7.98 22.85
C ASP A 679 -38.99 7.50 21.49
N ASP A 680 -38.94 6.19 21.28
CA ASP A 680 -39.41 5.53 20.06
C ASP A 680 -40.82 4.95 20.23
N SER A 681 -41.60 5.44 21.21
CA SER A 681 -42.93 4.88 21.50
C SER A 681 -43.96 5.12 20.38
N ALA A 682 -43.65 6.01 19.44
CA ALA A 682 -44.39 6.21 18.19
C ALA A 682 -43.92 5.31 17.02
N GLY A 683 -42.77 4.64 17.17
CA GLY A 683 -42.24 3.61 16.28
C GLY A 683 -42.51 2.20 16.78
N ASN A 684 -41.48 1.35 16.81
CA ASN A 684 -41.59 -0.06 17.19
C ASN A 684 -41.34 -0.37 18.68
N ASN A 685 -40.89 0.62 19.46
CA ASN A 685 -40.66 0.55 20.91
C ASN A 685 -39.51 -0.41 21.35
N ASP A 686 -38.42 -0.48 20.58
CA ASP A 686 -37.18 -1.20 20.87
C ASP A 686 -36.01 -0.31 21.35
N SER A 687 -36.24 1.01 21.46
CA SER A 687 -35.28 2.04 21.86
C SER A 687 -34.13 2.27 20.86
N MET A 688 -34.32 1.88 19.62
CA MET A 688 -33.43 2.18 18.49
C MET A 688 -34.13 3.15 17.55
N ILE A 689 -33.36 3.83 16.68
CA ILE A 689 -33.92 4.69 15.65
C ILE A 689 -33.91 3.90 14.35
N ASN A 690 -35.07 3.49 13.83
CA ASN A 690 -35.15 2.74 12.59
C ASN A 690 -35.68 3.59 11.41
N PRO A 691 -35.41 3.18 10.15
CA PRO A 691 -36.02 3.78 8.97
C PRO A 691 -37.55 3.77 9.07
N GLY A 692 -38.18 4.88 8.68
CA GLY A 692 -39.64 5.02 8.67
C GLY A 692 -40.30 5.35 10.03
N GLU A 693 -39.52 5.52 11.09
CA GLU A 693 -40.05 5.80 12.42
C GLU A 693 -40.17 7.30 12.74
N ASP A 694 -41.16 7.62 13.57
CA ASP A 694 -41.27 8.91 14.25
C ASP A 694 -40.65 8.77 15.65
N ILE A 695 -39.69 9.63 15.97
CA ILE A 695 -38.88 9.60 17.19
C ILE A 695 -39.03 10.90 17.96
N GLY A 696 -39.33 10.78 19.26
CA GLY A 696 -39.24 11.87 20.23
C GLY A 696 -37.83 11.93 20.82
N LEU A 697 -37.22 13.12 20.81
CA LEU A 697 -35.90 13.38 21.38
C LEU A 697 -36.05 14.22 22.65
N GLN A 698 -35.96 13.58 23.80
CA GLN A 698 -35.95 14.26 25.08
C GLN A 698 -34.54 14.75 25.40
N VAL A 699 -34.30 16.03 25.15
CA VAL A 699 -32.99 16.69 25.36
C VAL A 699 -32.90 17.32 26.76
N SER A 700 -31.73 17.22 27.38
CA SER A 700 -31.35 17.95 28.60
C SER A 700 -30.33 19.01 28.29
N LEU A 701 -30.57 20.24 28.76
CA LEU A 701 -29.61 21.33 28.67
C LEU A 701 -28.96 21.60 30.02
N LYS A 702 -27.66 21.91 30.02
CA LYS A 702 -26.91 22.32 31.21
C LYS A 702 -26.28 23.68 31.02
N ASN A 703 -26.41 24.53 32.03
CA ASN A 703 -25.74 25.83 32.06
C ASN A 703 -24.38 25.70 32.74
N TYR A 704 -23.32 25.76 31.94
CA TYR A 704 -21.92 25.74 32.38
C TYR A 704 -21.38 27.13 32.72
N GLY A 705 -22.14 28.20 32.45
CA GLY A 705 -21.73 29.56 32.78
C GLY A 705 -21.91 29.94 34.26
N SER A 706 -21.28 31.04 34.66
CA SER A 706 -21.28 31.53 36.04
C SER A 706 -22.58 32.23 36.50
N GLN A 707 -23.49 32.55 35.57
CA GLN A 707 -24.77 33.21 35.83
C GLN A 707 -25.96 32.40 35.31
N THR A 708 -27.15 32.61 35.88
CA THR A 708 -28.40 32.03 35.38
C THR A 708 -28.72 32.50 33.95
N ALA A 709 -28.96 31.55 33.06
CA ALA A 709 -29.58 31.76 31.75
C ALA A 709 -31.10 31.74 31.93
N ASN A 710 -31.81 32.73 31.37
CA ASN A 710 -33.24 32.92 31.61
C ASN A 710 -34.05 32.79 30.33
N SER A 711 -35.18 32.08 30.41
CA SER A 711 -36.03 31.80 29.24
C SER A 711 -35.20 31.22 28.10
N VAL A 712 -34.51 30.14 28.40
CA VAL A 712 -33.71 29.36 27.47
C VAL A 712 -34.67 28.60 26.56
N THR A 713 -34.51 28.78 25.26
CA THR A 713 -35.19 28.01 24.22
C THR A 713 -34.15 27.35 23.33
N ALA A 714 -34.47 26.21 22.73
CA ALA A 714 -33.61 25.59 21.75
C ALA A 714 -34.38 25.16 20.51
N THR A 715 -33.74 25.22 19.35
CA THR A 715 -34.32 24.83 18.06
C THR A 715 -33.38 23.86 17.36
N ILE A 716 -33.88 22.72 16.90
CA ILE A 716 -33.09 21.77 16.10
C ILE A 716 -33.27 22.02 14.60
N THR A 717 -32.20 21.79 13.84
CA THR A 717 -32.17 21.86 12.38
C THR A 717 -31.31 20.73 11.84
N THR A 718 -31.51 20.37 10.57
CA THR A 718 -30.67 19.39 9.89
C THR A 718 -30.70 19.65 8.40
N ASP A 719 -29.55 19.45 7.76
CA ASP A 719 -29.43 19.42 6.30
C ASP A 719 -29.54 17.98 5.74
N ASN A 720 -29.70 16.98 6.63
CA ASN A 720 -29.83 15.58 6.22
C ASN A 720 -31.20 15.34 5.57
N ALA A 721 -31.21 14.93 4.31
CA ALA A 721 -32.42 14.74 3.53
C ALA A 721 -33.32 13.60 4.03
N PHE A 722 -32.79 12.69 4.85
CA PHE A 722 -33.51 11.55 5.43
C PHE A 722 -34.29 11.90 6.70
N VAL A 723 -34.18 13.13 7.20
CA VAL A 723 -34.89 13.56 8.41
C VAL A 723 -35.87 14.69 8.10
N THR A 724 -37.10 14.50 8.52
CA THR A 724 -38.09 15.57 8.60
C THR A 724 -38.32 15.93 10.06
N ILE A 725 -37.98 17.14 10.45
CA ILE A 725 -38.29 17.65 11.79
C ILE A 725 -39.76 18.09 11.84
N THR A 726 -40.54 17.49 12.74
CA THR A 726 -41.97 17.77 12.92
C THR A 726 -42.27 18.66 14.13
N ASP A 727 -41.42 18.61 15.16
CA ASP A 727 -41.35 19.62 16.21
C ASP A 727 -39.89 20.07 16.39
N ASP A 728 -39.65 21.34 16.10
CA ASP A 728 -38.31 21.89 16.00
C ASP A 728 -37.91 22.76 17.19
N ALA A 729 -38.80 23.10 18.15
CA ALA A 729 -38.52 24.16 19.11
C ALA A 729 -39.06 23.95 20.54
N GLU A 730 -38.15 24.00 21.52
CA GLU A 730 -38.43 23.68 22.92
C GLU A 730 -38.10 24.82 23.91
N ASP A 731 -38.86 24.92 25.01
CA ASP A 731 -38.65 25.91 26.11
C ASP A 731 -38.19 25.24 27.42
N PHE A 732 -36.96 25.54 27.80
CA PHE A 732 -36.29 25.00 28.98
C PHE A 732 -36.40 25.92 30.22
N GLY A 733 -37.02 27.09 30.08
CA GLY A 733 -37.21 28.04 31.17
C GLY A 733 -35.91 28.67 31.67
N SER A 734 -35.74 28.83 32.99
CA SER A 734 -34.50 29.41 33.55
C SER A 734 -33.58 28.32 34.09
N ILE A 735 -32.36 28.25 33.56
CA ILE A 735 -31.35 27.28 33.99
C ILE A 735 -30.30 27.99 34.85
N ALA A 736 -30.29 27.69 36.16
CA ALA A 736 -29.32 28.24 37.08
C ALA A 736 -27.89 27.76 36.76
N SER A 737 -26.87 28.56 37.10
CA SER A 737 -25.47 28.19 36.93
C SER A 737 -25.18 26.81 37.55
N GLY A 738 -24.52 25.95 36.78
CA GLY A 738 -24.16 24.57 37.14
C GLY A 738 -25.33 23.58 37.22
N SER A 739 -26.57 24.01 36.90
CA SER A 739 -27.75 23.15 36.89
C SER A 739 -28.06 22.66 35.48
N SER A 740 -28.72 21.50 35.39
CA SER A 740 -29.31 20.97 34.15
C SER A 740 -30.82 20.86 34.25
N THR A 741 -31.50 20.84 33.12
CA THR A 741 -32.96 20.74 33.01
C THR A 741 -33.31 20.01 31.72
N TYR A 742 -34.11 18.96 31.85
CA TYR A 742 -34.83 18.38 30.70
C TYR A 742 -35.99 19.30 30.33
N CYS A 743 -36.28 19.40 29.04
CA CYS A 743 -37.55 19.96 28.62
C CYS A 743 -38.70 19.05 29.11
N THR A 744 -39.89 19.65 29.27
CA THR A 744 -41.12 18.88 29.56
C THR A 744 -41.79 18.33 28.31
N ASP A 745 -41.43 18.84 27.13
CA ASP A 745 -41.73 18.31 25.80
C ASP A 745 -40.44 17.72 25.18
N ASP A 746 -40.58 17.11 24.01
CA ASP A 746 -39.55 16.49 23.19
C ASP A 746 -39.52 17.10 21.79
N PHE A 747 -38.33 17.09 21.16
CA PHE A 747 -38.27 17.38 19.73
C PHE A 747 -38.74 16.17 18.95
N ASP A 748 -39.60 16.35 17.96
CA ASP A 748 -40.11 15.26 17.14
C ASP A 748 -39.43 15.25 15.76
N ILE A 749 -38.86 14.11 15.40
CA ILE A 749 -38.31 13.86 14.06
C ILE A 749 -38.95 12.64 13.42
N SER A 750 -39.00 12.63 12.09
CA SER A 750 -39.45 11.51 11.28
C SER A 750 -38.32 11.09 10.35
N ILE A 751 -37.97 9.80 10.39
CA ILE A 751 -36.91 9.22 9.57
C ILE A 751 -37.55 8.66 8.30
N THR A 752 -37.00 8.97 7.13
CA THR A 752 -37.52 8.42 5.87
C THR A 752 -37.31 6.90 5.82
N GLU A 753 -38.16 6.20 5.07
CA GLU A 753 -38.11 4.73 5.00
C GLU A 753 -36.92 4.20 4.17
N ASP A 754 -36.28 5.09 3.38
CA ASP A 754 -35.18 4.79 2.44
C ASP A 754 -33.76 5.00 3.01
N VAL A 755 -33.63 5.45 4.27
CA VAL A 755 -32.31 5.60 4.88
C VAL A 755 -31.70 4.23 5.21
N LEU A 756 -30.40 4.09 4.97
CA LEU A 756 -29.67 2.85 5.24
C LEU A 756 -29.32 2.73 6.72
N GLY A 757 -29.39 1.51 7.26
CA GLY A 757 -28.84 1.21 8.58
C GLY A 757 -27.34 1.49 8.66
N GLY A 758 -26.88 2.04 9.78
CA GLY A 758 -25.52 2.54 10.00
C GLY A 758 -25.33 4.03 9.68
N THR A 759 -26.31 4.68 9.04
CA THR A 759 -26.21 6.11 8.71
C THR A 759 -26.18 6.97 9.98
N GLU A 760 -25.14 7.78 10.15
CA GLU A 760 -25.08 8.81 11.20
C GLU A 760 -25.79 10.09 10.72
N ILE A 761 -26.68 10.61 11.56
CA ILE A 761 -27.48 11.80 11.33
C ILE A 761 -27.00 12.90 12.26
N ARG A 762 -26.64 14.03 11.67
CA ARG A 762 -26.30 15.27 12.35
C ARG A 762 -27.55 16.15 12.51
N LEU A 763 -27.87 16.51 13.75
CA LEU A 763 -28.82 17.58 14.07
C LEU A 763 -28.05 18.74 14.71
N ASP A 764 -28.18 19.93 14.14
CA ASP A 764 -27.65 21.17 14.72
C ASP A 764 -28.70 21.76 15.67
N ILE A 765 -28.34 22.02 16.93
CA ILE A 765 -29.24 22.64 17.91
C ILE A 765 -28.78 24.05 18.24
N ALA A 766 -29.64 25.03 17.96
CA ALA A 766 -29.44 26.43 18.30
C ALA A 766 -30.17 26.78 19.59
N ILE A 767 -29.42 27.17 20.63
CA ILE A 767 -29.93 27.49 21.97
C ILE A 767 -29.84 29.00 22.17
N GLU A 768 -30.91 29.65 22.63
CA GLU A 768 -30.95 31.09 22.88
C GLU A 768 -31.55 31.42 24.26
N ASP A 769 -31.17 32.56 24.83
CA ASP A 769 -31.83 33.13 26.02
C ASP A 769 -32.50 34.48 25.76
N ASN A 770 -33.32 34.96 26.70
CA ASN A 770 -33.99 36.24 26.55
C ASN A 770 -33.09 37.49 26.63
N ALA A 771 -31.80 37.31 26.90
CA ALA A 771 -30.80 38.37 26.88
C ALA A 771 -30.09 38.48 25.52
N GLY A 772 -30.43 37.60 24.57
CA GLY A 772 -29.85 37.55 23.23
C GLY A 772 -28.51 36.84 23.17
N ASN A 773 -28.18 36.01 24.17
CA ASN A 773 -27.08 35.06 24.06
C ASN A 773 -27.56 33.88 23.21
N SER A 774 -26.68 33.36 22.35
CA SER A 774 -26.93 32.21 21.50
C SER A 774 -25.73 31.26 21.59
N TRP A 775 -26.02 29.96 21.65
CA TRP A 775 -25.07 28.86 21.73
C TRP A 775 -25.53 27.79 20.72
N ASN A 776 -24.59 27.07 20.11
CA ASN A 776 -24.91 25.97 19.22
C ASN A 776 -24.30 24.68 19.77
N ASP A 777 -25.01 23.58 19.60
CA ASP A 777 -24.50 22.23 19.81
C ASP A 777 -24.82 21.34 18.60
N ILE A 778 -24.26 20.13 18.61
CA ILE A 778 -24.57 19.09 17.63
C ILE A 778 -25.03 17.82 18.36
N ILE A 779 -26.11 17.20 17.87
CA ILE A 779 -26.58 15.89 18.30
C ILE A 779 -26.35 14.91 17.14
N PHE A 780 -25.61 13.84 17.42
CA PHE A 780 -25.39 12.73 16.48
C PHE A 780 -26.33 11.57 16.83
N LEU A 781 -27.05 11.06 15.82
CA LEU A 781 -27.98 9.94 15.93
C LEU A 781 -27.58 8.85 14.92
N VAL A 782 -27.51 7.60 15.34
CA VAL A 782 -27.22 6.48 14.43
C VAL A 782 -28.51 5.77 14.07
N ILE A 783 -28.76 5.56 12.78
CA ILE A 783 -29.89 4.78 12.30
C ILE A 783 -29.57 3.29 12.38
N GLU A 784 -30.42 2.53 13.05
CA GLU A 784 -30.36 1.08 13.11
C GLU A 784 -31.27 0.51 12.01
N GLY A 785 -30.75 -0.31 11.10
CA GLY A 785 -31.53 -0.75 9.94
C GLY A 785 -30.93 -1.92 9.17
N ALA A 786 -31.63 -2.36 8.11
CA ALA A 786 -31.06 -3.27 7.13
C ALA A 786 -30.17 -2.49 6.14
N ASN A 787 -29.08 -3.10 5.70
CA ASN A 787 -28.20 -2.56 4.67
C ASN A 787 -27.94 -3.68 3.66
N LEU A 788 -28.68 -3.68 2.55
CA LEU A 788 -28.62 -4.76 1.56
C LEU A 788 -27.67 -4.38 0.44
N ASP A 789 -26.76 -5.29 0.08
CA ASP A 789 -25.88 -5.18 -1.06
C ASP A 789 -26.10 -6.34 -2.04
N ALA A 790 -25.92 -6.11 -3.34
CA ALA A 790 -25.88 -7.17 -4.34
C ALA A 790 -24.54 -7.91 -4.25
N ALA A 791 -24.55 -9.07 -3.59
CA ALA A 791 -23.37 -9.87 -3.33
C ALA A 791 -22.94 -10.72 -4.53
N ASP A 792 -23.88 -11.16 -5.36
CA ASP A 792 -23.62 -12.03 -6.51
C ASP A 792 -24.77 -12.01 -7.53
N TYR A 793 -24.52 -12.47 -8.74
CA TYR A 793 -25.57 -12.81 -9.72
C TYR A 793 -25.23 -14.06 -10.52
N THR A 794 -26.26 -14.78 -10.96
CA THR A 794 -26.11 -15.96 -11.82
C THR A 794 -26.97 -15.82 -13.05
N ILE A 795 -26.45 -16.27 -14.20
CA ILE A 795 -27.17 -16.30 -15.47
C ILE A 795 -27.51 -17.74 -15.81
N GLU A 796 -28.79 -18.00 -16.08
CA GLU A 796 -29.27 -19.30 -16.53
C GLU A 796 -29.13 -19.43 -18.05
N ASP A 797 -27.89 -19.63 -18.51
CA ASP A 797 -27.60 -20.04 -19.89
C ASP A 797 -26.68 -21.28 -19.93
N ALA A 798 -26.51 -21.88 -21.12
CA ALA A 798 -25.64 -23.03 -21.34
C ALA A 798 -24.16 -22.73 -21.04
N ASN A 799 -23.69 -21.49 -21.24
CA ASN A 799 -22.33 -21.06 -20.90
C ASN A 799 -22.27 -20.19 -19.63
N GLY A 800 -23.41 -19.79 -19.07
CA GLY A 800 -23.46 -18.94 -17.87
C GLY A 800 -23.23 -17.45 -18.13
N TYR A 801 -23.23 -17.01 -19.39
CA TYR A 801 -23.04 -15.61 -19.78
C TYR A 801 -24.24 -15.05 -20.54
N LEU A 802 -24.35 -13.72 -20.58
CA LEU A 802 -25.27 -13.03 -21.48
C LEU A 802 -24.53 -12.67 -22.77
N ASP A 803 -24.66 -13.49 -23.81
CA ASP A 803 -23.99 -13.21 -25.08
C ASP A 803 -24.67 -12.07 -25.89
N PRO A 804 -23.94 -11.34 -26.73
CA PRO A 804 -24.51 -10.31 -27.60
C PRO A 804 -25.67 -10.82 -28.46
N GLY A 805 -26.87 -10.28 -28.24
CA GLY A 805 -28.09 -10.64 -28.97
C GLY A 805 -28.94 -11.72 -28.31
N GLU A 806 -28.53 -12.27 -27.17
CA GLU A 806 -29.26 -13.31 -26.45
C GLU A 806 -30.24 -12.76 -25.41
N ILE A 807 -31.15 -13.63 -24.95
CA ILE A 807 -32.11 -13.38 -23.88
C ILE A 807 -31.87 -14.44 -22.82
N VAL A 808 -31.65 -14.03 -21.57
CA VAL A 808 -31.32 -14.94 -20.46
C VAL A 808 -32.14 -14.64 -19.23
N THR A 809 -32.30 -15.66 -18.38
CA THR A 809 -32.84 -15.52 -17.02
C THR A 809 -31.69 -15.27 -16.04
N MET A 810 -31.88 -14.36 -15.08
CA MET A 810 -30.86 -13.93 -14.14
C MET A 810 -31.40 -13.95 -12.70
N ASN A 811 -30.58 -14.48 -11.79
CA ASN A 811 -30.80 -14.38 -10.35
C ASN A 811 -29.75 -13.47 -9.73
N VAL A 812 -30.13 -12.66 -8.75
CA VAL A 812 -29.23 -11.86 -7.91
C VAL A 812 -29.29 -12.39 -6.49
N THR A 813 -28.17 -12.37 -5.78
CA THR A 813 -28.05 -12.67 -4.35
C THR A 813 -27.79 -11.37 -3.61
N LEU A 814 -28.58 -11.12 -2.57
CA LEU A 814 -28.41 -9.99 -1.68
C LEU A 814 -27.78 -10.45 -0.35
N GLN A 815 -26.96 -9.60 0.23
CA GLN A 815 -26.43 -9.74 1.59
C GLN A 815 -26.86 -8.56 2.45
N ASN A 816 -27.24 -8.82 3.71
CA ASN A 816 -27.58 -7.78 4.67
C ASN A 816 -26.42 -7.54 5.65
N ASN A 817 -25.76 -6.40 5.48
CA ASN A 817 -24.69 -5.92 6.34
C ASN A 817 -25.21 -5.10 7.54
N GLY A 818 -26.52 -4.82 7.59
CA GLY A 818 -27.16 -4.11 8.70
C GLY A 818 -27.53 -5.02 9.88
N LEU A 819 -27.81 -4.41 11.04
CA LEU A 819 -28.17 -5.13 12.27
C LEU A 819 -29.63 -5.64 12.27
N VAL A 820 -30.50 -5.03 11.47
CA VAL A 820 -31.93 -5.39 11.42
C VAL A 820 -32.23 -6.37 10.30
N THR A 821 -33.08 -7.37 10.58
CA THR A 821 -33.54 -8.35 9.58
C THR A 821 -34.52 -7.71 8.59
N ALA A 822 -34.21 -7.75 7.29
CA ALA A 822 -35.11 -7.32 6.23
C ALA A 822 -36.12 -8.43 5.90
N ASN A 823 -37.42 -8.16 6.04
CA ASN A 823 -38.47 -9.14 5.75
C ASN A 823 -39.13 -8.85 4.39
N ALA A 824 -39.51 -9.91 3.68
CA ALA A 824 -40.27 -9.86 2.43
C ALA A 824 -39.74 -8.84 1.40
N VAL A 825 -38.44 -8.89 1.12
CA VAL A 825 -37.75 -7.98 0.18
C VAL A 825 -38.12 -8.33 -1.26
N TYR A 826 -38.51 -7.32 -2.02
CA TYR A 826 -38.74 -7.32 -3.47
C TYR A 826 -37.65 -6.51 -4.16
N GLY A 827 -37.45 -6.70 -5.47
CA GLY A 827 -36.55 -5.88 -6.26
C GLY A 827 -37.07 -5.60 -7.67
N GLU A 828 -36.72 -4.44 -8.22
CA GLU A 828 -36.93 -4.01 -9.61
C GLU A 828 -35.56 -3.79 -10.28
N LEU A 829 -35.19 -4.62 -11.25
CA LEU A 829 -33.94 -4.51 -12.01
C LEU A 829 -34.10 -3.51 -13.16
N ILE A 830 -33.15 -2.59 -13.28
CA ILE A 830 -33.13 -1.52 -14.28
C ILE A 830 -31.75 -1.51 -14.95
N SER A 831 -31.73 -1.28 -16.27
CA SER A 831 -30.50 -1.02 -17.00
C SER A 831 -30.49 0.44 -17.49
N PRO A 832 -29.59 1.30 -16.98
CA PRO A 832 -29.40 2.66 -17.48
C PRO A 832 -28.83 2.69 -18.90
N ASP A 833 -28.13 1.62 -19.31
CA ASP A 833 -27.51 1.49 -20.62
C ASP A 833 -28.48 0.87 -21.62
N ASN A 834 -28.79 1.59 -22.70
CA ASN A 834 -29.72 1.12 -23.72
C ASN A 834 -29.23 -0.09 -24.55
N ARG A 835 -27.98 -0.51 -24.36
CA ARG A 835 -27.39 -1.69 -24.99
C ARG A 835 -27.81 -2.98 -24.28
N VAL A 836 -28.31 -2.91 -23.05
CA VAL A 836 -29.01 -4.01 -22.36
C VAL A 836 -30.46 -3.60 -22.14
N THR A 837 -31.38 -4.55 -22.30
CA THR A 837 -32.81 -4.32 -22.06
C THR A 837 -33.30 -5.33 -21.02
N VAL A 838 -33.90 -4.83 -19.95
CA VAL A 838 -34.60 -5.66 -18.96
C VAL A 838 -36.00 -5.98 -19.49
N LEU A 839 -36.28 -7.26 -19.69
CA LEU A 839 -37.56 -7.78 -20.18
C LEU A 839 -38.51 -8.14 -19.04
N ASP A 840 -37.97 -8.71 -17.97
CA ASP A 840 -38.63 -8.92 -16.69
C ASP A 840 -37.71 -8.39 -15.58
N GLY A 841 -38.17 -7.34 -14.90
CA GLY A 841 -37.41 -6.66 -13.87
C GLY A 841 -37.88 -6.96 -12.46
N ASP A 842 -39.00 -7.67 -12.27
CA ASP A 842 -39.56 -7.90 -10.94
C ASP A 842 -38.89 -9.11 -10.26
N GLY A 843 -38.54 -8.98 -8.99
CA GLY A 843 -37.87 -10.04 -8.23
C GLY A 843 -38.32 -10.11 -6.77
N TYR A 844 -38.16 -11.28 -6.14
CA TYR A 844 -38.52 -11.50 -4.73
C TYR A 844 -37.47 -12.31 -3.98
N PHE A 845 -36.89 -11.69 -2.96
CA PHE A 845 -35.76 -12.18 -2.17
C PHE A 845 -36.17 -12.73 -0.79
N GLY A 846 -37.39 -12.46 -0.31
CA GLY A 846 -37.88 -13.03 0.95
C GLY A 846 -37.27 -12.40 2.20
N VAL A 847 -36.83 -13.21 3.18
CA VAL A 847 -36.30 -12.73 4.46
C VAL A 847 -34.78 -12.82 4.46
N ILE A 848 -34.12 -11.72 4.80
CA ILE A 848 -32.66 -11.59 4.87
C ILE A 848 -32.29 -11.18 6.29
N ALA A 849 -31.75 -12.11 7.06
CA ALA A 849 -31.34 -11.86 8.44
C ALA A 849 -30.28 -10.74 8.51
N GLY A 850 -30.32 -9.92 9.57
CA GLY A 850 -29.22 -8.98 9.87
C GLY A 850 -27.92 -9.71 10.23
N GLU A 851 -26.83 -8.95 10.38
CA GLU A 851 -25.50 -9.47 10.70
C GLU A 851 -24.98 -10.51 9.67
N GLY A 852 -25.06 -10.17 8.37
CA GLY A 852 -24.47 -10.95 7.29
C GLY A 852 -25.38 -12.03 6.67
N GLY A 853 -26.70 -11.96 6.87
CA GLY A 853 -27.63 -12.88 6.20
C GLY A 853 -27.67 -12.68 4.69
N GLN A 854 -27.91 -13.75 3.93
CA GLN A 854 -28.02 -13.70 2.46
C GLN A 854 -29.33 -14.33 1.94
N SER A 855 -29.83 -13.83 0.81
CA SER A 855 -30.94 -14.44 0.08
C SER A 855 -30.93 -14.05 -1.39
N SER A 856 -31.43 -14.94 -2.26
CA SER A 856 -31.46 -14.73 -3.72
C SER A 856 -32.90 -14.79 -4.24
N ASN A 857 -33.18 -14.11 -5.35
CA ASN A 857 -34.52 -14.05 -5.94
C ASN A 857 -34.96 -15.31 -6.71
N THR A 858 -34.50 -16.50 -6.30
CA THR A 858 -34.78 -17.78 -7.00
C THR A 858 -36.27 -18.14 -7.13
N SER A 859 -37.15 -17.49 -6.37
CA SER A 859 -38.60 -17.66 -6.50
C SER A 859 -39.27 -16.75 -7.54
N ASP A 860 -38.59 -15.67 -7.96
CA ASP A 860 -39.05 -14.70 -8.96
C ASP A 860 -37.83 -14.01 -9.60
N THR A 861 -37.47 -14.45 -10.80
CA THR A 861 -36.16 -14.23 -11.45
C THR A 861 -36.24 -13.14 -12.51
N PHE A 862 -35.16 -12.43 -12.78
CA PHE A 862 -35.13 -11.41 -13.83
C PHE A 862 -34.93 -12.02 -15.24
N GLU A 863 -35.34 -11.31 -16.29
CA GLU A 863 -35.08 -11.66 -17.69
C GLU A 863 -34.47 -10.46 -18.40
N VAL A 864 -33.29 -10.62 -19.01
CA VAL A 864 -32.53 -9.53 -19.66
C VAL A 864 -32.05 -9.92 -21.05
N THR A 865 -31.79 -8.94 -21.91
CA THR A 865 -31.23 -9.15 -23.26
C THR A 865 -30.17 -8.13 -23.62
N ALA A 866 -29.12 -8.58 -24.33
CA ALA A 866 -28.02 -7.74 -24.79
C ALA A 866 -28.16 -7.39 -26.28
N GLY A 867 -27.73 -6.20 -26.67
CA GLY A 867 -27.69 -5.76 -28.05
C GLY A 867 -26.67 -6.54 -28.89
N ALA A 868 -27.06 -7.00 -30.07
CA ALA A 868 -26.22 -7.80 -30.98
C ALA A 868 -24.98 -7.08 -31.57
N GLN A 869 -24.72 -5.83 -31.19
CA GLN A 869 -23.53 -5.06 -31.61
C GLN A 869 -22.58 -4.76 -30.43
N LEU A 870 -22.86 -5.30 -29.24
CA LEU A 870 -21.93 -5.23 -28.12
C LEU A 870 -20.68 -6.05 -28.44
N ILE A 871 -19.53 -5.54 -28.04
CA ILE A 871 -18.27 -6.27 -28.05
C ILE A 871 -18.29 -7.20 -26.83
N THR A 872 -17.96 -8.46 -27.03
CA THR A 872 -17.84 -9.44 -25.96
C THR A 872 -16.82 -8.97 -24.91
N GLY A 873 -17.09 -9.17 -23.62
CA GLY A 873 -16.31 -8.63 -22.50
C GLY A 873 -16.75 -7.24 -22.03
N THR A 874 -17.74 -6.61 -22.68
CA THR A 874 -18.28 -5.33 -22.18
C THR A 874 -18.91 -5.53 -20.80
N GLN A 875 -18.56 -4.68 -19.83
CA GLN A 875 -19.24 -4.60 -18.53
C GLN A 875 -20.28 -3.48 -18.52
N ILE A 876 -21.49 -3.76 -18.04
CA ILE A 876 -22.60 -2.81 -17.98
C ILE A 876 -23.07 -2.69 -16.52
N MET A 877 -23.10 -1.47 -16.00
CA MET A 877 -23.65 -1.20 -14.67
C MET A 877 -25.17 -1.36 -14.68
N MET A 878 -25.68 -2.18 -13.76
CA MET A 878 -27.10 -2.43 -13.53
C MET A 878 -27.53 -1.76 -12.23
N GLU A 879 -28.78 -1.31 -12.18
CA GLU A 879 -29.43 -0.74 -10.99
C GLU A 879 -30.49 -1.73 -10.49
N LEU A 880 -30.48 -2.05 -9.20
CA LEU A 880 -31.49 -2.91 -8.57
C LEU A 880 -32.15 -2.14 -7.43
N HIS A 881 -33.40 -1.73 -7.65
CA HIS A 881 -34.23 -1.05 -6.67
C HIS A 881 -34.92 -2.08 -5.76
N LEU A 882 -34.53 -2.12 -4.50
CA LEU A 882 -35.02 -3.04 -3.48
C LEU A 882 -36.08 -2.37 -2.62
N TYR A 883 -37.17 -3.07 -2.32
CA TYR A 883 -38.21 -2.52 -1.45
C TYR A 883 -38.98 -3.59 -0.67
N ASN A 884 -39.66 -3.23 0.42
CA ASN A 884 -40.63 -4.10 1.10
C ASN A 884 -41.87 -3.34 1.60
N ALA A 885 -42.82 -4.06 2.21
CA ALA A 885 -44.04 -3.46 2.75
C ALA A 885 -43.85 -2.82 4.13
N ASP A 886 -42.70 -3.07 4.77
CA ASP A 886 -42.33 -2.53 6.08
C ASP A 886 -41.59 -1.18 5.95
N GLY A 887 -41.43 -0.67 4.72
CA GLY A 887 -40.87 0.66 4.41
C GLY A 887 -39.48 0.64 3.77
N TYR A 888 -38.73 -0.46 3.86
CA TYR A 888 -37.40 -0.54 3.26
C TYR A 888 -37.46 -0.19 1.77
N ASP A 889 -36.63 0.75 1.32
CA ASP A 889 -36.52 1.21 -0.07
C ASP A 889 -35.05 1.63 -0.33
N SER A 890 -34.34 0.98 -1.24
CA SER A 890 -32.92 1.25 -1.51
C SER A 890 -32.55 0.87 -2.94
N THR A 891 -31.52 1.49 -3.53
CA THR A 891 -31.00 1.08 -4.85
C THR A 891 -29.55 0.65 -4.75
N VAL A 892 -29.27 -0.59 -5.16
CA VAL A 892 -27.91 -1.15 -5.24
C VAL A 892 -27.46 -1.27 -6.70
N HIS A 893 -26.15 -1.35 -6.91
CA HIS A 893 -25.56 -1.41 -8.24
C HIS A 893 -24.63 -2.62 -8.37
N PHE A 894 -24.57 -3.21 -9.57
CA PHE A 894 -23.62 -4.28 -9.88
C PHE A 894 -23.26 -4.29 -11.37
N LEU A 895 -22.09 -4.84 -11.72
CA LEU A 895 -21.61 -4.94 -13.10
C LEU A 895 -22.04 -6.26 -13.75
N LEU A 896 -22.79 -6.16 -14.85
CA LEU A 896 -23.17 -7.28 -15.71
C LEU A 896 -22.16 -7.45 -16.86
N GLY A 897 -21.52 -8.62 -16.94
CA GLY A 897 -20.64 -8.99 -18.05
C GLY A 897 -21.41 -9.47 -19.29
N ILE A 898 -20.94 -9.08 -20.48
CA ILE A 898 -21.52 -9.46 -21.77
C ILE A 898 -20.63 -10.47 -22.50
N GLY A 899 -21.09 -11.72 -22.55
CA GLY A 899 -20.45 -12.86 -23.22
C GLY A 899 -19.05 -13.22 -22.72
N GLU A 900 -18.49 -14.26 -23.32
CA GLU A 900 -17.17 -14.82 -22.98
C GLU A 900 -16.11 -14.38 -24.00
N VAL A 901 -15.09 -13.63 -23.55
CA VAL A 901 -14.06 -13.03 -24.43
C VAL A 901 -13.21 -14.11 -25.11
N SER A 902 -12.93 -13.95 -26.40
CA SER A 902 -12.05 -14.83 -27.18
C SER A 902 -10.86 -14.10 -27.79
N ILE A 903 -9.90 -14.85 -28.34
CA ILE A 903 -8.67 -14.33 -28.96
C ILE A 903 -8.90 -13.46 -30.22
N THR A 904 -10.11 -13.48 -30.79
CA THR A 904 -10.47 -12.69 -31.98
C THR A 904 -11.35 -11.49 -31.65
N ASP A 905 -11.44 -11.14 -30.37
CA ASP A 905 -12.20 -10.00 -29.87
C ASP A 905 -11.24 -8.86 -29.43
N PRO A 906 -11.53 -7.60 -29.81
CA PRO A 906 -10.68 -6.47 -29.51
C PRO A 906 -10.70 -6.18 -28.01
N VAL A 907 -9.55 -5.83 -27.47
CA VAL A 907 -9.39 -5.56 -26.03
C VAL A 907 -9.70 -4.10 -25.75
N GLY A 908 -10.61 -3.85 -24.80
CA GLY A 908 -10.97 -2.52 -24.33
C GLY A 908 -12.48 -2.31 -24.20
N PRO A 909 -12.93 -1.07 -23.93
CA PRO A 909 -12.09 0.10 -23.74
C PRO A 909 -11.36 0.05 -22.39
N ASP A 910 -10.12 0.53 -22.35
CA ASP A 910 -9.53 0.90 -21.06
C ASP A 910 -10.26 2.12 -20.44
N ALA A 911 -9.89 2.51 -19.22
CA ALA A 911 -10.50 3.67 -18.53
C ALA A 911 -10.39 5.00 -19.32
N TYR A 912 -9.52 5.08 -20.33
CA TYR A 912 -9.33 6.23 -21.20
C TYR A 912 -10.04 6.10 -22.55
N GLY A 913 -10.80 5.01 -22.76
CA GLY A 913 -11.57 4.76 -23.97
C GLY A 913 -10.78 4.14 -25.12
N TYR A 914 -9.55 3.68 -24.89
CA TYR A 914 -8.74 3.07 -25.95
C TYR A 914 -9.08 1.59 -26.14
N PHE A 915 -9.18 1.19 -27.40
CA PHE A 915 -9.30 -0.20 -27.81
C PHE A 915 -8.02 -0.61 -28.51
N CYS A 916 -7.51 -1.79 -28.17
CA CYS A 916 -6.46 -2.47 -28.90
C CYS A 916 -7.13 -3.37 -29.95
N TYR A 917 -6.74 -3.19 -31.21
CA TYR A 917 -7.15 -4.07 -32.30
C TYR A 917 -5.92 -4.81 -32.81
N ASP A 918 -6.04 -6.07 -33.18
CA ASP A 918 -4.99 -6.85 -33.85
C ASP A 918 -5.37 -7.22 -35.30
N ASP A 919 -4.55 -8.07 -35.95
CA ASP A 919 -4.81 -8.52 -37.32
C ASP A 919 -5.81 -9.70 -37.44
N GLU A 920 -6.25 -10.28 -36.31
CA GLU A 920 -7.25 -11.35 -36.22
C GLU A 920 -8.67 -10.84 -35.86
N ASP A 921 -8.83 -9.60 -35.37
CA ASP A 921 -10.10 -8.89 -35.07
C ASP A 921 -10.99 -8.56 -36.29
N ILE A 922 -11.01 -9.43 -37.29
CA ILE A 922 -11.57 -9.18 -38.62
C ILE A 922 -13.10 -9.02 -38.64
N ASP A 923 -13.79 -9.46 -37.58
CA ASP A 923 -15.25 -9.39 -37.44
C ASP A 923 -15.72 -8.02 -36.90
N TYR A 924 -14.80 -7.15 -36.49
CA TYR A 924 -15.08 -5.83 -35.92
C TYR A 924 -14.92 -4.70 -36.95
N ILE A 925 -15.91 -3.82 -37.03
CA ILE A 925 -15.93 -2.75 -38.05
C ILE A 925 -14.81 -1.69 -37.89
N SER A 926 -14.20 -1.64 -36.71
CA SER A 926 -13.21 -0.63 -36.32
C SER A 926 -11.75 -1.08 -36.50
N VAL A 927 -11.50 -2.33 -36.94
CA VAL A 927 -10.14 -2.87 -37.08
C VAL A 927 -9.32 -2.13 -38.18
N PRO A 928 -8.09 -1.67 -37.89
CA PRO A 928 -7.18 -1.13 -38.90
C PRO A 928 -6.73 -2.18 -39.93
N THR A 929 -6.31 -1.77 -41.12
CA THR A 929 -5.67 -2.70 -42.08
C THR A 929 -4.17 -2.77 -41.80
N TYR A 930 -3.67 -3.94 -41.42
CA TYR A 930 -2.25 -4.18 -41.13
C TYR A 930 -1.43 -4.50 -42.40
N GLU A 931 -0.22 -3.90 -42.51
CA GLU A 931 0.78 -4.19 -43.56
C GLU A 931 2.20 -4.23 -42.95
N TRP A 932 2.91 -5.36 -43.08
CA TRP A 932 4.29 -5.51 -42.59
C TRP A 932 5.32 -4.85 -43.52
N ILE A 933 6.18 -3.99 -42.98
CA ILE A 933 7.24 -3.27 -43.73
C ILE A 933 8.61 -3.47 -43.07
N GLU A 934 9.56 -4.08 -43.78
CA GLU A 934 10.96 -4.25 -43.36
C GLU A 934 11.74 -2.93 -43.36
N ILE A 935 12.31 -2.53 -42.22
CA ILE A 935 12.99 -1.23 -42.05
C ILE A 935 14.51 -1.28 -42.33
N ASN A 936 15.08 -2.44 -42.64
CA ASN A 936 16.54 -2.61 -42.82
C ASN A 936 17.18 -1.77 -43.96
N SER A 937 16.36 -1.18 -44.84
CA SER A 937 16.79 -0.41 -46.01
C SER A 937 16.02 0.90 -46.19
N ILE A 938 15.20 1.29 -45.20
CA ILE A 938 14.29 2.44 -45.23
C ILE A 938 14.42 3.20 -43.91
N GLY A 939 14.54 4.54 -43.94
CA GLY A 939 14.53 5.39 -42.74
C GLY A 939 15.90 5.95 -42.31
N THR A 940 16.02 6.34 -41.04
CA THR A 940 17.21 6.97 -40.43
C THR A 940 17.98 5.95 -39.59
N ASN A 941 19.26 5.73 -39.87
CA ASN A 941 20.12 4.88 -39.04
C ASN A 941 20.52 5.59 -37.74
N LEU A 942 20.17 4.99 -36.60
CA LEU A 942 20.43 5.54 -35.26
C LEU A 942 21.84 5.23 -34.72
N ASN A 943 22.63 4.39 -35.41
CA ASN A 943 23.98 3.95 -35.02
C ASN A 943 24.05 3.24 -33.65
N LEU A 944 22.98 2.55 -33.27
CA LEU A 944 22.94 1.71 -32.09
C LEU A 944 23.99 0.59 -32.18
N ASN A 945 24.69 0.31 -31.09
CA ASN A 945 25.63 -0.79 -30.97
C ASN A 945 25.26 -1.69 -29.77
N ASP A 946 24.93 -2.95 -30.03
CA ASP A 946 24.54 -3.91 -28.98
C ASP A 946 25.76 -4.72 -28.48
N PRO A 947 26.29 -4.46 -27.26
CA PRO A 947 27.38 -5.24 -26.69
C PRO A 947 26.92 -6.53 -25.97
N GLY A 948 25.63 -6.89 -25.96
CA GLY A 948 25.09 -8.06 -25.25
C GLY A 948 24.33 -7.65 -23.99
N ASP A 949 24.81 -8.05 -22.81
CA ASP A 949 24.16 -7.90 -21.48
C ASP A 949 23.76 -6.45 -21.08
N THR A 950 24.06 -5.45 -21.91
CA THR A 950 23.61 -4.06 -21.79
C THR A 950 23.28 -3.54 -23.18
N GLY A 951 22.06 -3.07 -23.42
CA GLY A 951 21.72 -2.40 -24.66
C GLY A 951 22.42 -1.05 -24.81
N ASP A 952 22.42 -0.52 -26.03
CA ASP A 952 22.72 0.89 -26.31
C ASP A 952 21.41 1.58 -26.68
N ILE A 953 21.23 2.84 -26.28
CA ILE A 953 20.00 3.58 -26.50
C ILE A 953 20.27 4.87 -27.24
N VAL A 954 19.31 5.26 -28.08
CA VAL A 954 19.31 6.55 -28.77
C VAL A 954 17.93 7.17 -28.69
N THR A 955 17.85 8.34 -28.06
CA THR A 955 16.66 9.20 -28.11
C THR A 955 16.62 9.98 -29.42
N TYR A 956 15.61 9.70 -30.24
CA TYR A 956 15.29 10.40 -31.47
C TYR A 956 14.26 11.50 -31.22
N ASN A 957 14.72 12.75 -31.21
CA ASN A 957 13.93 13.92 -30.77
C ASN A 957 13.04 14.58 -31.83
N ASN A 958 12.84 13.97 -33.00
CA ASN A 958 12.11 14.60 -34.12
C ASN A 958 11.19 13.59 -34.80
N LEU A 959 10.19 13.09 -34.07
CA LEU A 959 9.17 12.24 -34.67
C LEU A 959 8.47 12.95 -35.84
N PRO A 960 8.15 12.23 -36.93
CA PRO A 960 7.49 12.81 -38.10
C PRO A 960 6.01 13.15 -37.84
N ILE A 961 5.44 12.61 -36.77
CA ILE A 961 4.09 12.89 -36.25
C ILE A 961 4.21 13.11 -34.75
N THR A 962 3.40 14.02 -34.21
CA THR A 962 3.16 14.08 -32.77
C THR A 962 2.35 12.83 -32.41
N PHE A 963 2.97 11.93 -31.65
CA PHE A 963 2.37 10.67 -31.23
C PHE A 963 1.61 10.91 -29.92
N ARG A 964 0.29 10.71 -29.92
CA ARG A 964 -0.52 10.86 -28.71
C ARG A 964 -0.77 9.51 -28.06
N MET A 965 -0.40 9.35 -26.80
CA MET A 965 -0.56 8.10 -26.04
C MET A 965 -1.01 8.46 -24.62
N TYR A 966 -2.12 7.85 -24.15
CA TYR A 966 -2.72 8.12 -22.83
C TYR A 966 -2.95 9.62 -22.51
N GLY A 967 -3.32 10.40 -23.54
CA GLY A 967 -3.59 11.83 -23.37
C GLY A 967 -2.38 12.74 -23.58
N GLU A 968 -1.17 12.21 -23.47
CA GLU A 968 0.10 12.93 -23.62
C GLU A 968 0.60 12.95 -25.07
N GLU A 969 1.22 14.06 -25.48
CA GLU A 969 1.77 14.27 -26.81
C GLU A 969 3.30 14.13 -26.83
N TYR A 970 3.81 13.26 -27.69
CA TYR A 970 5.24 12.97 -27.82
C TYR A 970 5.76 13.34 -29.20
N ASP A 971 6.82 14.15 -29.22
CA ASP A 971 7.58 14.50 -30.42
C ASP A 971 8.95 13.78 -30.48
N SER A 972 9.24 12.93 -29.49
CA SER A 972 10.47 12.15 -29.38
C SER A 972 10.19 10.70 -29.02
N MET A 973 11.12 9.81 -29.33
CA MET A 973 11.13 8.42 -28.86
C MET A 973 12.54 7.97 -28.51
N THR A 974 12.70 7.07 -27.55
CA THR A 974 13.95 6.34 -27.29
C THR A 974 13.88 4.99 -27.96
N VAL A 975 14.94 4.64 -28.68
CA VAL A 975 15.08 3.34 -29.34
C VAL A 975 16.28 2.65 -28.73
N CYS A 976 16.09 1.43 -28.25
CA CYS A 976 17.16 0.59 -27.75
C CYS A 976 17.66 -0.37 -28.83
N SER A 977 18.95 -0.72 -28.78
CA SER A 977 19.57 -1.70 -29.68
C SER A 977 18.92 -3.07 -29.59
N ASN A 978 18.31 -3.38 -28.44
CA ASN A 978 17.64 -4.65 -28.14
C ASN A 978 16.15 -4.68 -28.56
N GLY A 979 15.64 -3.65 -29.24
CA GLY A 979 14.39 -3.72 -30.00
C GLY A 979 13.16 -3.03 -29.39
N TRP A 980 13.23 -2.50 -28.16
CA TRP A 980 12.12 -1.69 -27.63
C TRP A 980 12.21 -0.22 -28.08
N ILE A 981 11.03 0.40 -28.18
CA ILE A 981 10.88 1.85 -28.37
C ILE A 981 9.98 2.40 -27.25
N ALA A 982 10.33 3.56 -26.69
CA ALA A 982 9.50 4.25 -25.72
C ALA A 982 9.24 5.69 -26.19
N PRO A 983 8.01 6.21 -26.13
CA PRO A 983 7.76 7.63 -26.31
C PRO A 983 8.56 8.44 -25.30
N GLY A 984 9.16 9.57 -25.72
CA GLY A 984 10.01 10.38 -24.85
C GLY A 984 11.49 9.97 -24.82
N GLY A 985 12.18 10.36 -23.74
CA GLY A 985 13.59 10.09 -23.47
C GLY A 985 13.77 9.16 -22.26
N SER A 986 14.54 8.07 -22.38
CA SER A 986 14.93 7.20 -21.25
C SER A 986 16.46 7.04 -21.21
N THR A 987 17.00 6.78 -20.01
CA THR A 987 18.41 6.44 -19.76
C THR A 987 18.62 4.95 -19.48
N GLN A 988 17.54 4.17 -19.41
CA GLN A 988 17.56 2.73 -19.19
C GLN A 988 18.09 2.03 -20.44
N ALA A 989 19.16 1.26 -20.26
CA ALA A 989 19.71 0.44 -21.33
C ALA A 989 19.65 -1.06 -21.00
N SER A 990 19.05 -1.41 -19.85
CA SER A 990 18.81 -2.79 -19.46
C SER A 990 17.95 -3.49 -20.52
N PHE A 991 18.28 -4.76 -20.76
CA PHE A 991 17.43 -5.69 -21.49
C PHE A 991 16.38 -6.34 -20.58
N MET A 992 16.53 -6.20 -19.27
CA MET A 992 15.59 -6.67 -18.26
C MET A 992 14.71 -5.51 -17.85
N ASN A 993 13.46 -5.53 -18.31
CA ASN A 993 12.38 -4.75 -17.71
C ASN A 993 11.85 -5.58 -16.53
N SER A 994 12.29 -5.31 -15.29
CA SER A 994 11.69 -5.89 -14.07
C SER A 994 11.22 -4.76 -13.14
N PRO A 995 10.16 -4.93 -12.31
CA PRO A 995 9.64 -3.90 -11.42
C PRO A 995 10.59 -3.60 -10.28
N ILE A 996 11.28 -4.65 -9.83
CA ILE A 996 12.31 -4.60 -8.81
C ILE A 996 13.50 -5.39 -9.41
N PRO A 997 14.68 -4.78 -9.53
CA PRO A 997 15.92 -5.43 -9.96
C PRO A 997 16.28 -6.59 -9.01
N GLY A 998 16.43 -7.78 -9.57
CA GLY A 998 16.87 -9.00 -8.86
C GLY A 998 18.27 -9.44 -9.23
#